data_AF-A0A821ZVK8-F1
#
_entry.id   AF-A0A821ZVK8-F1
#
_cell.length_a   1.000
_cell.length_b   1.000
_cell.length_c   1.000
_cell.angle_alpha   90.00
_cell.angle_beta   90.00
_cell.angle_gamma   90.00
#
_symmetry.space_group_name_H-M   'P 1'
#
loop_
_entity.id
_entity.type
_entity.pdbx_description
1 polymer ?
#
loop_
_entity_poly.entity_id
_entity_poly.type
_entity_poly.pdbx_seq_one_letter_code
_entity_poly.pdbx_strand_id
1 'polypeptide(L)'
;KAATSEAIDRLIGALGDSNDSVRRSAREALDKMGEKAATSEAINRLISALGDSNDAVRWGACEALGKMGEKAATNEVITGLVSALGDSDEYIRSSAYEALGQMGEKAATNEVITGLISALGDSDEYIRSSAYEALGQMGENAATSVAINRLISALGDSNYNVRWNACQALGNMGEKAATSEVINRLICALGDSNDHVRWSACQALSNIGEKAATSEVINRLISALGDSNDHVSWSACQALRNMGEKAATSDAINGLISALGDSNHNVRWNACQALGQMGEKVATSEVINELISALGDNEYNVRSSACEALDKMGKKAATSDVINRLISALGDSNYNGRWNACQALGNMGKKAATGDVINRLISALGDSNDSVRWGACQALGEMGEMAATSEVINQLISALGDNEYNVRLSACEALDKMGKKAATSDVIDGLISALGDSNYNVRWNACQALGQMGEKAATSEVINRLICALGDSNDHVRWSASQALGNMGKKAATSDVINGLIRSLGDSNYNVRFNACQALGQMGEKAATSEVINRLISALVDSNDHVRWSASQALGQMGEKAATSVAINRLISALGDSNDSVRWGACQALGQMGEKAATNEVITGLISALRDSDEYVRSNAYEALGQMGENAATSVAINRLISALGDSNDSVRWDACQALGQMGEKAATNEVITGLISALGDSDEYVRSAAYEALGQMGEKAATSVTINRLISTLGDSNDSVRWGACEAVGKLGEKAATPQVIDALIGALQNRDVKTRQKACEALLRMGEKAATDYTINALVAVLMNRNRHVSRSACQVPGAIGEKADTDEMMTQVLPVLNVQPDDIVKFRLNEDDQATKHVPLGTNLTSGAWLDTADAIENIILCFDVELPENSTLLRQDDISGYRSKQAPFYHPNNT
;
A
#
# COMPACT_ATOMS: atom_id res chain seq x y z
N LYS A 1 49.93 20.71 18.88
CA LYS A 1 49.61 19.95 17.63
C LYS A 1 50.10 18.50 17.66
N ALA A 2 51.04 18.10 18.52
CA ALA A 2 51.30 16.70 18.84
C ALA A 2 51.18 16.51 20.37
N ALA A 3 50.34 15.56 20.81
CA ALA A 3 50.16 15.17 22.21
C ALA A 3 51.17 14.05 22.55
N THR A 4 52.47 14.33 22.46
CA THR A 4 53.49 13.33 22.79
C THR A 4 53.64 13.21 24.31
N SER A 5 54.03 12.02 24.79
CA SER A 5 54.28 11.78 26.22
C SER A 5 55.30 12.76 26.81
N GLU A 6 56.39 13.03 26.07
CA GLU A 6 57.41 14.01 26.47
C GLU A 6 56.86 15.44 26.62
N ALA A 7 55.93 15.85 25.75
CA ALA A 7 55.31 17.18 25.85
C ALA A 7 54.39 17.25 27.09
N ILE A 8 53.64 16.18 27.37
CA ILE A 8 52.76 16.10 28.53
C ILE A 8 53.58 16.09 29.83
N ASP A 9 54.69 15.36 29.89
CA ASP A 9 55.58 15.33 31.06
C ASP A 9 56.17 16.71 31.39
N ARG A 10 56.57 17.46 30.36
CA ARG A 10 57.08 18.83 30.55
C ARG A 10 55.99 19.80 30.98
N LEU A 11 54.75 19.59 30.54
CA LEU A 11 53.60 20.39 30.94
C LEU A 11 53.18 20.09 32.38
N ILE A 12 53.12 18.82 32.78
CA ILE A 12 52.82 18.41 34.16
C ILE A 12 53.91 18.92 35.11
N GLY A 13 55.20 18.82 34.74
CA GLY A 13 56.28 19.41 35.54
C GLY A 13 56.20 20.94 35.64
N ALA A 14 55.73 21.61 34.59
CA ALA A 14 55.53 23.05 34.56
C ALA A 14 54.32 23.52 35.40
N LEU A 15 53.40 22.62 35.79
CA LEU A 15 52.34 22.93 36.76
C LEU A 15 52.91 23.26 38.16
N GLY A 16 54.10 22.76 38.49
CA GLY A 16 54.78 23.01 39.77
C GLY A 16 55.82 24.13 39.74
N ASP A 17 55.94 24.87 38.64
CA ASP A 17 56.92 25.94 38.50
C ASP A 17 56.63 27.09 39.48
N SER A 18 57.67 27.69 40.05
CA SER A 18 57.56 28.85 40.95
C SER A 18 56.89 30.07 40.32
N ASN A 19 56.96 30.20 38.99
CA ASN A 19 56.37 31.29 38.22
C ASN A 19 54.92 31.00 37.81
N ASP A 20 54.00 31.83 38.30
CA ASP A 20 52.57 31.72 38.03
C ASP A 20 52.20 31.78 36.55
N SER A 21 52.95 32.54 35.74
CA SER A 21 52.72 32.62 34.29
C SER A 21 53.07 31.31 33.58
N VAL A 22 54.08 30.58 34.07
CA VAL A 22 54.48 29.27 33.53
C VAL A 22 53.43 28.23 33.89
N ARG A 23 52.95 28.22 35.14
CA ARG A 23 51.85 27.33 35.57
C ARG A 23 50.57 27.56 34.78
N ARG A 24 50.18 28.82 34.56
CA ARG A 24 49.01 29.18 33.74
C ARG A 24 49.17 28.71 32.30
N SER A 25 50.34 28.96 31.70
CA SER A 25 50.62 28.52 30.33
C SER A 25 50.61 27.00 30.18
N ALA A 26 51.05 26.28 31.22
CA ALA A 26 51.01 24.82 31.27
C ALA A 26 49.57 24.28 31.35
N ARG A 27 48.72 24.89 32.19
CA ARG A 27 47.28 24.59 32.27
C ARG A 27 46.58 24.85 30.93
N GLU A 28 46.76 26.04 30.34
CA GLU A 28 46.18 26.38 29.04
C GLU A 28 46.64 25.44 27.91
N ALA A 29 47.88 24.96 27.97
CA ALA A 29 48.41 24.03 26.98
C ALA A 29 47.77 22.63 27.13
N LEU A 30 47.57 22.14 28.35
CA LEU A 30 46.86 20.89 28.63
C LEU A 30 45.37 21.00 28.26
N ASP A 31 44.73 22.12 28.60
CA ASP A 31 43.34 22.44 28.23
C ASP A 31 43.13 22.38 26.71
N LYS A 32 43.99 23.05 25.93
CA LYS A 32 43.94 23.02 24.46
C LYS A 32 44.15 21.62 23.85
N MET A 33 44.68 20.67 24.61
CA MET A 33 44.85 19.29 24.14
C MET A 33 43.58 18.44 24.35
N GLY A 34 42.78 18.75 25.39
CA GLY A 34 41.50 18.09 25.69
C GLY A 34 41.57 16.57 25.70
N GLU A 35 40.53 15.91 25.18
CA GLU A 35 40.46 14.45 25.06
C GLU A 35 41.66 13.78 24.35
N LYS A 36 42.39 14.50 23.48
CA LYS A 36 43.54 13.94 22.75
C LYS A 36 44.76 13.71 23.65
N ALA A 37 44.77 14.31 24.84
CA ALA A 37 45.80 14.10 25.85
C ALA A 37 45.55 12.86 26.73
N ALA A 38 44.38 12.22 26.62
CA ALA A 38 43.97 11.08 27.45
C ALA A 38 44.69 9.75 27.06
N THR A 39 46.02 9.75 27.12
CA THR A 39 46.83 8.53 26.98
C THR A 39 47.00 7.86 28.35
N SER A 40 47.18 6.55 28.38
CA SER A 40 47.38 5.81 29.65
C SER A 40 48.57 6.34 30.46
N GLU A 41 49.63 6.78 29.78
CA GLU A 41 50.79 7.38 30.44
C GLU A 41 50.47 8.75 31.05
N ALA A 42 49.80 9.63 30.30
CA ALA A 42 49.37 10.93 30.80
C ALA A 42 48.41 10.82 32.00
N ILE A 43 47.45 9.90 31.92
CA ILE A 43 46.48 9.64 32.98
C ILE A 43 47.20 9.17 34.26
N ASN A 44 48.13 8.21 34.16
CA ASN A 44 48.89 7.72 35.32
C ASN A 44 49.74 8.80 36.00
N ARG A 45 50.29 9.74 35.21
CA ARG A 45 51.04 10.88 35.73
C ARG A 45 50.15 11.89 36.43
N LEU A 46 48.99 12.21 35.86
CA LEU A 46 48.02 13.11 36.47
C LEU A 46 47.42 12.52 37.76
N ILE A 47 47.18 11.20 37.81
CA ILE A 47 46.81 10.51 39.06
C ILE A 47 47.87 10.74 40.15
N SER A 48 49.16 10.66 39.79
CA SER A 48 50.24 10.94 40.75
C SER A 48 50.27 12.41 41.18
N ALA A 49 49.99 13.33 40.25
CA ALA A 49 49.97 14.77 40.51
C ALA A 49 48.79 15.23 41.39
N LEU A 50 47.68 14.48 41.42
CA LEU A 50 46.57 14.72 42.35
C LEU A 50 46.99 14.60 43.83
N GLY A 51 48.07 13.87 44.13
CA GLY A 51 48.61 13.71 45.48
C GLY A 51 49.82 14.61 45.78
N ASP A 52 50.17 15.57 44.92
CA ASP A 52 51.36 16.40 45.10
C ASP A 52 51.21 17.36 46.30
N SER A 53 52.33 17.65 46.96
CA SER A 53 52.38 18.64 48.06
C SER A 53 52.01 20.07 47.62
N ASN A 54 52.21 20.40 46.35
CA ASN A 54 51.94 21.71 45.76
C ASN A 54 50.46 21.80 45.30
N ASP A 55 49.75 22.78 45.83
CA ASP A 55 48.35 23.08 45.53
C ASP A 55 48.11 23.39 44.05
N ALA A 56 48.99 24.15 43.40
CA ALA A 56 48.87 24.48 41.99
C ALA A 56 49.04 23.26 41.07
N VAL A 57 49.82 22.27 41.50
CA VAL A 57 50.00 20.99 40.78
C VAL A 57 48.73 20.15 40.89
N ARG A 58 48.17 20.02 42.10
CA ARG A 58 46.91 19.30 42.33
C ARG A 58 45.74 19.93 41.58
N TRP A 59 45.64 21.26 41.62
CA TRP A 59 44.63 22.02 40.87
C TRP A 59 44.73 21.78 39.37
N GLY A 60 45.93 21.96 38.79
CA GLY A 60 46.16 21.71 37.37
C GLY A 60 45.94 20.25 36.96
N ALA A 61 46.14 19.30 37.88
CA ALA A 61 45.83 17.89 37.65
C ALA A 61 44.31 17.64 37.56
N CYS A 62 43.52 18.20 38.48
CA CYS A 62 42.06 18.13 38.41
C CYS A 62 41.52 18.73 37.09
N GLU A 63 41.96 19.94 36.76
CA GLU A 63 41.54 20.64 35.54
C GLU A 63 41.90 19.84 34.27
N ALA A 64 43.14 19.34 34.18
CA ALA A 64 43.58 18.56 33.03
C ALA A 64 42.80 17.25 32.88
N LEU A 65 42.52 16.54 33.98
CA LEU A 65 41.73 15.31 33.97
C LEU A 65 40.27 15.55 33.57
N GLY A 66 39.67 16.66 34.02
CA GLY A 66 38.33 17.07 33.59
C GLY A 66 38.25 17.30 32.08
N LYS A 67 39.19 18.06 31.52
CA LYS A 67 39.23 18.36 30.07
C LYS A 67 39.53 17.14 29.20
N MET A 68 40.09 16.08 29.77
CA MET A 68 40.20 14.77 29.10
C MET A 68 38.86 14.03 29.02
N GLY A 69 37.86 14.45 29.80
CA GLY A 69 36.47 13.99 29.75
C GLY A 69 36.32 12.50 30.02
N GLU A 70 35.29 11.89 29.41
CA GLU A 70 34.97 10.47 29.59
C GLU A 70 36.12 9.49 29.28
N LYS A 71 37.13 9.89 28.49
CA LYS A 71 38.28 9.04 28.16
C LYS A 71 39.24 8.86 29.33
N ALA A 72 39.27 9.80 30.27
CA ALA A 72 40.04 9.71 31.50
C ALA A 72 39.26 9.09 32.66
N ALA A 73 37.97 8.76 32.48
CA ALA A 73 37.10 8.21 33.52
C ALA A 73 37.42 6.75 33.89
N THR A 74 38.65 6.48 34.34
CA THR A 74 39.05 5.19 34.92
C THR A 74 38.77 5.18 36.42
N ASN A 75 38.62 3.99 37.02
CA ASN A 75 38.39 3.87 38.46
C ASN A 75 39.49 4.57 39.29
N GLU A 76 40.75 4.48 38.86
CA GLU A 76 41.89 5.09 39.55
C GLU A 76 41.85 6.62 39.51
N VAL A 77 41.46 7.20 38.37
CA VAL A 77 41.24 8.65 38.25
C VAL A 77 40.07 9.10 39.12
N ILE A 78 38.96 8.36 39.09
CA ILE A 78 37.78 8.66 39.89
C ILE A 78 38.13 8.63 41.38
N THR A 79 38.83 7.61 41.87
CA THR A 79 39.28 7.53 43.28
C THR A 79 40.23 8.67 43.65
N GLY A 80 41.15 9.04 42.74
CA GLY A 80 42.04 10.18 42.93
C GLY A 80 41.27 11.51 43.06
N LEU A 81 40.30 11.74 42.18
CA LEU A 81 39.46 12.95 42.21
C LEU A 81 38.53 12.98 43.42
N VAL A 82 37.98 11.83 43.85
CA VAL A 82 37.20 11.71 45.09
C VAL A 82 38.05 12.13 46.30
N SER A 83 39.33 11.77 46.33
CA SER A 83 40.25 12.20 47.39
C SER A 83 40.47 13.72 47.36
N ALA A 84 40.55 14.32 46.15
CA ALA A 84 40.67 15.76 45.96
C ALA A 84 39.40 16.55 46.35
N LEU A 85 38.24 15.90 46.47
CA LEU A 85 37.03 16.54 47.02
C LEU A 85 37.19 16.92 48.50
N GLY A 86 38.13 16.29 49.22
CA GLY A 86 38.47 16.58 50.61
C GLY A 86 39.65 17.54 50.79
N ASP A 87 40.16 18.16 49.71
CA ASP A 87 41.31 19.06 49.79
C ASP A 87 41.01 20.28 50.67
N SER A 88 42.03 20.80 51.35
CA SER A 88 41.92 22.03 52.14
C SER A 88 41.61 23.26 51.27
N ASP A 89 42.05 23.26 50.00
CA ASP A 89 41.86 24.38 49.07
C ASP A 89 40.51 24.28 48.33
N GLU A 90 39.73 25.37 48.36
CA GLU A 90 38.40 25.46 47.75
C GLU A 90 38.41 25.38 46.21
N TYR A 91 39.45 25.91 45.56
CA TYR A 91 39.59 25.87 44.11
C TYR A 91 39.90 24.45 43.61
N ILE A 92 40.68 23.69 44.38
CA ILE A 92 40.96 22.28 44.08
C ILE A 92 39.68 21.46 44.24
N ARG A 93 38.92 21.66 45.32
CA ARG A 93 37.63 20.97 45.52
C ARG A 93 36.66 21.26 44.37
N SER A 94 36.46 22.54 44.03
CA SER A 94 35.60 22.95 42.90
C SER A 94 36.05 22.34 41.57
N SER A 95 37.35 22.37 41.28
CA SER A 95 37.91 21.80 40.04
C SER A 95 37.77 20.27 40.00
N ALA A 96 37.84 19.59 41.16
CA ALA A 96 37.62 18.16 41.24
C ALA A 96 36.15 17.79 41.00
N TYR A 97 35.19 18.59 41.50
CA TYR A 97 33.78 18.42 41.17
C TYR A 97 33.52 18.62 39.67
N GLU A 98 34.06 19.70 39.07
CA GLU A 98 33.94 19.97 37.63
C GLU A 98 34.55 18.84 36.80
N ALA A 99 35.72 18.33 37.19
CA ALA A 99 36.39 17.22 36.50
C ALA A 99 35.57 15.93 36.54
N LEU A 100 34.97 15.60 37.68
CA LEU A 100 34.07 14.44 37.81
C LEU A 100 32.79 14.62 36.98
N GLY A 101 32.25 15.84 36.89
CA GLY A 101 31.13 16.17 36.01
C GLY A 101 31.48 15.98 34.52
N GLN A 102 32.63 16.50 34.09
CA GLN A 102 33.12 16.39 32.70
C GLN A 102 33.41 14.94 32.27
N MET A 103 33.59 14.03 33.23
CA MET A 103 33.70 12.58 33.00
C MET A 103 32.34 11.90 32.77
N GLY A 104 31.24 12.63 32.92
CA GLY A 104 29.89 12.21 32.57
C GLY A 104 29.40 10.99 33.34
N GLU A 105 28.55 10.20 32.69
CA GLU A 105 27.88 9.03 33.28
C GLU A 105 28.82 7.98 33.87
N LYS A 106 30.08 7.88 33.39
CA LYS A 106 31.07 6.91 33.87
C LYS A 106 31.60 7.22 35.27
N ALA A 107 31.58 8.48 35.67
CA ALA A 107 32.02 8.90 37.00
C ALA A 107 30.91 8.78 38.07
N ALA A 108 29.68 8.42 37.68
CA ALA A 108 28.50 8.33 38.54
C ALA A 108 28.51 7.12 39.49
N THR A 109 29.55 7.01 40.32
CA THR A 109 29.66 6.00 41.38
C THR A 109 28.97 6.48 42.66
N ASN A 110 28.54 5.56 43.53
CA ASN A 110 27.88 5.92 44.79
C ASN A 110 28.74 6.83 45.70
N GLU A 111 30.07 6.63 45.68
CA GLU A 111 31.02 7.44 46.46
C GLU A 111 31.09 8.87 45.93
N VAL A 112 31.22 9.04 44.61
CA VAL A 112 31.21 10.34 43.93
C VAL A 112 29.89 11.08 44.16
N ILE A 113 28.76 10.39 43.99
CA ILE A 113 27.42 10.95 44.21
C ILE A 113 27.26 11.39 45.67
N THR A 114 27.73 10.60 46.64
CA THR A 114 27.67 10.96 48.06
C THR A 114 28.53 12.19 48.37
N GLY A 115 29.74 12.26 47.83
CA GLY A 115 30.64 13.42 47.98
C GLY A 115 30.05 14.70 47.37
N LEU A 116 29.42 14.60 46.21
CA LEU A 116 28.69 15.70 45.56
C LEU A 116 27.49 16.16 46.40
N ILE A 117 26.69 15.24 46.92
CA ILE A 117 25.53 15.53 47.78
C ILE A 117 25.95 16.30 49.04
N SER A 118 27.09 15.93 49.66
CA SER A 118 27.65 16.67 50.80
C SER A 118 28.03 18.10 50.42
N ALA A 119 28.64 18.31 49.25
CA ALA A 119 29.02 19.63 48.76
C ALA A 119 27.83 20.53 48.38
N LEU A 120 26.65 19.98 48.11
CA LEU A 120 25.43 20.79 47.92
C LEU A 120 25.07 21.63 49.15
N GLY A 121 25.59 21.27 50.34
CA GLY A 121 25.43 22.03 51.59
C GLY A 121 26.64 22.86 52.01
N ASP A 122 27.67 22.99 51.17
CA ASP A 122 28.87 23.76 51.49
C ASP A 122 28.53 25.25 51.67
N SER A 123 29.29 25.97 52.51
CA SER A 123 29.13 27.41 52.68
C SER A 123 29.50 28.21 51.42
N ASP A 124 30.42 27.69 50.60
CA ASP A 124 30.88 28.33 49.38
C ASP A 124 29.89 28.12 48.21
N GLU A 125 29.53 29.19 47.53
CA GLU A 125 28.57 29.16 46.42
C GLU A 125 29.10 28.48 45.15
N TYR A 126 30.39 28.64 44.85
CA TYR A 126 31.03 28.02 43.69
C TYR A 126 31.14 26.51 43.87
N ILE A 127 31.45 26.04 45.08
CA ILE A 127 31.46 24.61 45.41
C ILE A 127 30.07 24.00 45.24
N ARG A 128 29.04 24.66 45.78
CA ARG A 128 27.65 24.20 45.60
C ARG A 128 27.27 24.14 44.11
N SER A 129 27.57 25.19 43.34
CA SER A 129 27.25 25.25 41.90
C SER A 129 27.95 24.15 41.12
N SER A 130 29.25 23.95 41.35
CA SER A 130 30.03 22.89 40.71
C SER A 130 29.46 21.50 41.02
N ALA A 131 28.99 21.29 42.25
CA ALA A 131 28.40 20.03 42.66
C ALA A 131 27.03 19.77 42.02
N TYR A 132 26.16 20.79 41.88
CA TYR A 132 24.90 20.63 41.13
C TYR A 132 25.15 20.33 39.65
N GLU A 133 26.08 21.06 39.03
CA GLU A 133 26.43 20.89 37.62
C GLU A 133 26.99 19.48 37.36
N ALA A 134 27.93 19.03 38.19
CA ALA A 134 28.50 17.69 38.07
C ALA A 134 27.45 16.58 38.25
N LEU A 135 26.52 16.72 39.20
CA LEU A 135 25.40 15.78 39.34
C LEU A 135 24.51 15.74 38.10
N GLY A 136 24.27 16.89 37.46
CA GLY A 136 23.52 16.97 36.21
C GLY A 136 24.26 16.34 35.03
N GLN A 137 25.56 16.61 34.88
CA GLN A 137 26.39 16.07 33.79
C GLN A 137 26.58 14.54 33.89
N MET A 138 26.45 13.97 35.09
CA MET A 138 26.40 12.52 35.31
C MET A 138 25.09 11.86 34.84
N GLY A 139 24.12 12.65 34.40
CA GLY A 139 22.92 12.20 33.72
C GLY A 139 22.06 11.26 34.56
N GLU A 140 21.43 10.30 33.90
CA GLU A 140 20.49 9.38 34.55
C GLU A 140 21.14 8.49 35.63
N ASN A 141 22.45 8.23 35.55
CA ASN A 141 23.15 7.36 36.51
C ASN A 141 23.33 8.03 37.89
N ALA A 142 23.26 9.36 37.95
CA ALA A 142 23.23 10.10 39.21
C ALA A 142 21.85 10.16 39.88
N ALA A 143 20.78 9.68 39.21
CA ALA A 143 19.39 9.73 39.66
C ALA A 143 19.08 8.72 40.80
N THR A 144 19.89 8.70 41.85
CA THR A 144 19.66 7.91 43.06
C THR A 144 18.61 8.58 43.96
N SER A 145 17.93 7.79 44.80
CA SER A 145 16.92 8.32 45.72
C SER A 145 17.47 9.39 46.68
N VAL A 146 18.73 9.25 47.09
CA VAL A 146 19.40 10.22 47.98
C VAL A 146 19.69 11.53 47.25
N ALA A 147 20.21 11.46 46.02
CA ALA A 147 20.46 12.64 45.19
C ALA A 147 19.15 13.38 44.89
N ILE A 148 18.11 12.65 44.47
CA ILE A 148 16.79 13.20 44.17
C ILE A 148 16.21 13.93 45.40
N ASN A 149 16.23 13.31 46.58
CA ASN A 149 15.71 13.93 47.82
C ASN A 149 16.46 15.20 48.22
N ARG A 150 17.78 15.24 47.98
CA ARG A 150 18.57 16.45 48.25
C ARG A 150 18.24 17.56 47.26
N LEU A 151 18.10 17.25 45.97
CA LEU A 151 17.70 18.22 44.93
C LEU A 151 16.27 18.73 45.16
N ILE A 152 15.33 17.89 45.58
CA ILE A 152 13.98 18.28 46.02
C ILE A 152 14.05 19.35 47.12
N SER A 153 14.96 19.18 48.09
CA SER A 153 15.13 20.14 49.18
C SER A 153 15.71 21.47 48.67
N ALA A 154 16.65 21.40 47.72
CA ALA A 154 17.28 22.57 47.09
C ALA A 154 16.30 23.41 46.24
N LEU A 155 15.28 22.79 45.65
CA LEU A 155 14.20 23.52 44.96
C LEU A 155 13.39 24.45 45.88
N GLY A 156 13.46 24.25 47.20
CA GLY A 156 12.83 25.13 48.20
C GLY A 156 13.77 26.19 48.80
N ASP A 157 15.01 26.31 48.31
CA ASP A 157 16.00 27.23 48.90
C ASP A 157 15.64 28.69 48.67
N SER A 158 16.04 29.58 49.59
CA SER A 158 15.85 31.03 49.45
C SER A 158 16.64 31.64 48.28
N ASN A 159 17.79 31.06 47.92
CA ASN A 159 18.64 31.54 46.84
C ASN A 159 18.19 30.96 45.48
N TYR A 160 17.90 31.85 44.53
CA TYR A 160 17.45 31.45 43.19
C TYR A 160 18.51 30.66 42.41
N ASN A 161 19.81 30.90 42.63
CA ASN A 161 20.88 30.13 41.98
C ASN A 161 20.84 28.65 42.39
N VAL A 162 20.54 28.38 43.66
CA VAL A 162 20.41 27.01 44.18
C VAL A 162 19.21 26.32 43.56
N ARG A 163 18.06 27.00 43.50
CA ARG A 163 16.85 26.46 42.86
C ARG A 163 17.05 26.19 41.37
N TRP A 164 17.67 27.14 40.66
CA TRP A 164 17.99 27.05 39.24
C TRP A 164 18.89 25.84 38.94
N ASN A 165 19.99 25.71 39.68
CA ASN A 165 20.93 24.60 39.52
C ASN A 165 20.28 23.24 39.86
N ALA A 166 19.40 23.20 40.86
CA ALA A 166 18.64 22.00 41.19
C ALA A 166 17.66 21.59 40.08
N CYS A 167 16.96 22.55 39.46
CA CYS A 167 16.11 22.30 38.29
C CYS A 167 16.93 21.71 37.14
N GLN A 168 18.07 22.32 36.79
CA GLN A 168 18.94 21.80 35.72
C GLN A 168 19.44 20.38 36.00
N ALA A 169 19.93 20.12 37.21
CA ALA A 169 20.42 18.79 37.58
C ALA A 169 19.31 17.73 37.47
N LEU A 170 18.10 18.02 37.97
CA LEU A 170 16.95 17.12 37.85
C LEU A 170 16.52 16.90 36.40
N GLY A 171 16.57 17.94 35.57
CA GLY A 171 16.30 17.85 34.13
C GLY A 171 17.29 16.93 33.41
N ASN A 172 18.58 17.09 33.70
CA ASN A 172 19.63 16.29 33.07
C ASN A 172 19.64 14.82 33.55
N MET A 173 19.10 14.55 34.74
CA MET A 173 18.79 13.19 35.21
C MET A 173 17.64 12.52 34.45
N GLY A 174 16.93 13.28 33.59
CA GLY A 174 15.95 12.78 32.63
C GLY A 174 14.80 12.00 33.25
N GLU A 175 14.36 10.96 32.55
CA GLU A 175 13.21 10.16 32.94
C GLU A 175 13.35 9.43 34.28
N LYS A 176 14.58 9.15 34.74
CA LYS A 176 14.80 8.47 36.04
C LYS A 176 14.52 9.37 37.24
N ALA A 177 14.56 10.69 37.07
CA ALA A 177 14.19 11.64 38.11
C ALA A 177 12.67 11.86 38.24
N ALA A 178 11.86 11.27 37.36
CA ALA A 178 10.41 11.51 37.22
C ALA A 178 9.55 10.92 38.36
N THR A 179 9.83 11.29 39.61
CA THR A 179 9.01 10.96 40.78
C THR A 179 7.91 12.01 40.97
N SER A 180 6.80 11.62 41.61
CA SER A 180 5.69 12.56 41.88
C SER A 180 6.12 13.77 42.70
N GLU A 181 7.05 13.60 43.65
CA GLU A 181 7.56 14.72 44.46
C GLU A 181 8.43 15.67 43.62
N VAL A 182 9.32 15.15 42.76
CA VAL A 182 10.10 15.98 41.82
C VAL A 182 9.17 16.79 40.93
N ILE A 183 8.15 16.14 40.35
CA ILE A 183 7.18 16.81 39.47
C ILE A 183 6.44 17.92 40.22
N ASN A 184 5.95 17.66 41.43
CA ASN A 184 5.27 18.67 42.26
C ASN A 184 6.17 19.86 42.60
N ARG A 185 7.46 19.63 42.87
CA ARG A 185 8.41 20.73 43.13
C ARG A 185 8.76 21.52 41.89
N LEU A 186 8.88 20.88 40.73
CA LEU A 186 9.07 21.57 39.46
C LEU A 186 7.83 22.40 39.09
N ILE A 187 6.62 21.92 39.39
CA ILE A 187 5.38 22.71 39.29
C ILE A 187 5.47 23.99 40.13
N CYS A 188 5.97 23.91 41.37
CA CYS A 188 6.19 25.11 42.18
C CYS A 188 7.25 26.04 41.57
N ALA A 189 8.34 25.49 41.02
CA ALA A 189 9.41 26.25 40.38
C ALA A 189 8.96 26.96 39.09
N LEU A 190 7.96 26.45 38.38
CA LEU A 190 7.31 27.17 37.27
C LEU A 190 6.62 28.47 37.71
N GLY A 191 6.27 28.59 39.00
CA GLY A 191 5.69 29.79 39.59
C GLY A 191 6.70 30.70 40.32
N ASP A 192 8.01 30.47 40.14
CA ASP A 192 9.03 31.22 40.85
C ASP A 192 9.06 32.71 40.47
N SER A 193 9.39 33.57 41.42
CA SER A 193 9.62 35.00 41.17
C SER A 193 10.74 35.29 40.15
N ASN A 194 11.75 34.42 40.07
CA ASN A 194 12.90 34.56 39.20
C ASN A 194 12.71 33.79 37.89
N ASP A 195 12.95 34.45 36.77
CA ASP A 195 12.74 33.93 35.42
C ASP A 195 13.73 32.82 35.03
N HIS A 196 14.98 32.84 35.52
CA HIS A 196 15.93 31.73 35.29
C HIS A 196 15.45 30.42 35.93
N VAL A 197 14.84 30.51 37.12
CA VAL A 197 14.28 29.32 37.80
C VAL A 197 13.09 28.79 37.00
N ARG A 198 12.15 29.65 36.60
CA ARG A 198 10.99 29.24 35.76
C ARG A 198 11.44 28.62 34.44
N TRP A 199 12.41 29.24 33.77
CA TRP A 199 12.99 28.74 32.52
C TRP A 199 13.59 27.35 32.70
N SER A 200 14.42 27.17 33.74
CA SER A 200 15.04 25.87 34.02
C SER A 200 14.04 24.81 34.45
N ALA A 201 12.94 25.18 35.10
CA ALA A 201 11.86 24.26 35.43
C ALA A 201 11.14 23.78 34.16
N CYS A 202 10.88 24.67 33.19
CA CYS A 202 10.36 24.28 31.87
C CYS A 202 11.31 23.31 31.16
N GLN A 203 12.61 23.61 31.14
CA GLN A 203 13.63 22.74 30.53
C GLN A 203 13.71 21.38 31.22
N ALA A 204 13.68 21.35 32.56
CA ALA A 204 13.70 20.11 33.33
C ALA A 204 12.49 19.23 33.00
N LEU A 205 11.29 19.81 32.96
CA LEU A 205 10.06 19.10 32.58
C LEU A 205 10.10 18.62 31.11
N SER A 206 10.71 19.42 30.22
CA SER A 206 10.92 19.05 28.82
C SER A 206 11.85 17.85 28.67
N ASN A 207 12.93 17.78 29.45
CA ASN A 207 13.89 16.68 29.44
C ASN A 207 13.37 15.42 30.14
N ILE A 208 12.50 15.56 31.14
CA ILE A 208 11.77 14.43 31.74
C ILE A 208 10.73 13.86 30.74
N GLY A 209 10.25 14.67 29.80
CA GLY A 209 9.43 14.23 28.68
C GLY A 209 8.06 13.69 29.10
N GLU A 210 7.63 12.60 28.47
CA GLU A 210 6.30 12.01 28.65
C GLU A 210 5.95 11.63 30.10
N LYS A 211 6.95 11.31 30.94
CA LYS A 211 6.71 10.94 32.34
C LYS A 211 6.29 12.13 33.21
N ALA A 212 6.58 13.36 32.78
CA ALA A 212 6.13 14.58 33.45
C ALA A 212 4.74 15.04 32.99
N ALA A 213 4.11 14.38 32.01
CA ALA A 213 2.85 14.81 31.39
C ALA A 213 1.61 14.57 32.30
N THR A 214 1.57 15.20 33.47
CA THR A 214 0.38 15.25 34.34
C THR A 214 -0.46 16.47 34.01
N SER A 215 -1.78 16.42 34.27
CA SER A 215 -2.68 17.55 34.00
C SER A 215 -2.24 18.84 34.69
N GLU A 216 -1.69 18.75 35.91
CA GLU A 216 -1.20 19.92 36.65
C GLU A 216 0.05 20.54 36.03
N VAL A 217 1.02 19.71 35.59
CA VAL A 217 2.20 20.19 34.85
C VAL A 217 1.77 20.90 33.57
N ILE A 218 0.88 20.28 32.81
CA ILE A 218 0.42 20.83 31.53
C ILE A 218 -0.26 22.20 31.74
N ASN A 219 -1.16 22.33 32.73
CA ASN A 219 -1.83 23.59 33.03
C ASN A 219 -0.86 24.72 33.46
N ARG A 220 0.20 24.38 34.22
CA ARG A 220 1.25 25.34 34.59
C ARG A 220 2.12 25.74 33.41
N LEU A 221 2.49 24.80 32.55
CA LEU A 221 3.27 25.09 31.35
C LEU A 221 2.48 25.99 30.37
N ILE A 222 1.17 25.77 30.25
CA ILE A 222 0.30 26.65 29.47
C ILE A 222 0.29 28.07 30.04
N SER A 223 0.23 28.21 31.37
CA SER A 223 0.33 29.52 32.01
C SER A 223 1.69 30.18 31.72
N ALA A 224 2.77 29.38 31.66
CA ALA A 224 4.12 29.83 31.34
C ALA A 224 4.32 30.20 29.86
N LEU A 225 3.41 29.84 28.95
CA LEU A 225 3.44 30.33 27.57
C LEU A 225 3.30 31.86 27.52
N GLY A 226 2.57 32.46 28.45
CA GLY A 226 2.38 33.91 28.57
C GLY A 226 3.42 34.61 29.45
N ASP A 227 4.54 33.95 29.78
CA ASP A 227 5.59 34.55 30.60
C ASP A 227 6.18 35.81 29.94
N SER A 228 6.50 36.81 30.76
CA SER A 228 7.19 38.04 30.31
C SER A 228 8.56 37.79 29.70
N ASN A 229 9.22 36.67 30.04
CA ASN A 229 10.51 36.27 29.49
C ASN A 229 10.32 35.28 28.33
N ASP A 230 10.80 35.64 27.13
CA ASP A 230 10.68 34.84 25.91
C ASP A 230 11.36 33.46 26.01
N HIS A 231 12.41 33.31 26.82
CA HIS A 231 13.05 32.01 27.04
C HIS A 231 12.16 31.05 27.82
N VAL A 232 11.39 31.56 28.79
CA VAL A 232 10.45 30.76 29.61
C VAL A 232 9.29 30.27 28.74
N SER A 233 8.68 31.17 27.97
CA SER A 233 7.54 30.85 27.11
C SER A 233 7.91 29.88 25.99
N TRP A 234 9.07 30.06 25.35
CA TRP A 234 9.56 29.10 24.36
C TRP A 234 9.87 27.73 24.98
N SER A 235 10.51 27.70 26.15
CA SER A 235 10.81 26.43 26.84
C SER A 235 9.54 25.72 27.30
N ALA A 236 8.50 26.46 27.69
CA ALA A 236 7.19 25.88 28.00
C ALA A 236 6.56 25.23 26.76
N CYS A 237 6.65 25.86 25.59
CA CYS A 237 6.24 25.27 24.32
C CYS A 237 7.03 23.98 24.00
N GLN A 238 8.35 23.99 24.22
CA GLN A 238 9.18 22.79 24.04
C GLN A 238 8.83 21.67 25.01
N ALA A 239 8.52 22.00 26.27
CA ALA A 239 8.09 21.03 27.27
C ALA A 239 6.78 20.36 26.86
N LEU A 240 5.78 21.15 26.46
CA LEU A 240 4.51 20.63 25.94
C LEU A 240 4.72 19.75 24.70
N ARG A 241 5.63 20.14 23.79
CA ARG A 241 5.99 19.34 22.62
C ARG A 241 6.60 17.99 23.01
N ASN A 242 7.59 17.99 23.89
CA ASN A 242 8.32 16.77 24.28
C ASN A 242 7.46 15.82 25.14
N MET A 243 6.32 16.29 25.67
CA MET A 243 5.31 15.46 26.33
C MET A 243 4.37 14.73 25.35
N GLY A 244 4.43 15.05 24.05
CA GLY A 244 3.74 14.32 22.98
C GLY A 244 2.22 14.20 23.16
N GLU A 245 1.66 13.07 22.74
CA GLU A 245 0.21 12.81 22.75
C GLU A 245 -0.44 12.78 24.14
N LYS A 246 0.37 12.64 25.21
CA LYS A 246 -0.11 12.67 26.59
C LYS A 246 -0.44 14.09 27.05
N ALA A 247 0.13 15.11 26.42
CA ALA A 247 -0.21 16.51 26.68
C ALA A 247 -1.57 16.93 26.11
N ALA A 248 -2.16 16.15 25.20
CA ALA A 248 -3.44 16.43 24.55
C ALA A 248 -4.66 16.13 25.46
N THR A 249 -4.75 16.79 26.62
CA THR A 249 -5.91 16.75 27.52
C THR A 249 -6.88 17.88 27.19
N SER A 250 -8.15 17.78 27.61
CA SER A 250 -9.16 18.83 27.35
C SER A 250 -8.78 20.19 27.94
N ASP A 251 -8.22 20.20 29.16
CA ASP A 251 -7.76 21.44 29.80
C ASP A 251 -6.59 22.05 29.05
N ALA A 252 -5.69 21.20 28.54
CA ALA A 252 -4.55 21.64 27.76
C ALA A 252 -4.97 22.31 26.44
N ILE A 253 -5.95 21.69 25.77
CA ILE A 253 -6.54 22.20 24.54
C ILE A 253 -7.20 23.57 24.78
N ASN A 254 -8.00 23.72 25.84
CA ASN A 254 -8.66 24.98 26.19
C ASN A 254 -7.65 26.09 26.54
N GLY A 255 -6.57 25.72 27.22
CA GLY A 255 -5.48 26.63 27.54
C GLY A 255 -4.71 27.11 26.31
N LEU A 256 -4.42 26.21 25.36
CA LEU A 256 -3.78 26.56 24.09
C LEU A 256 -4.70 27.39 23.19
N ILE A 257 -6.01 27.10 23.18
CA ILE A 257 -7.03 27.95 22.54
C ILE A 257 -6.97 29.38 23.09
N SER A 258 -6.92 29.53 24.41
CA SER A 258 -6.81 30.86 25.03
C SER A 258 -5.51 31.57 24.64
N ALA A 259 -4.40 30.83 24.53
CA ALA A 259 -3.10 31.35 24.12
C ALA A 259 -3.05 31.77 22.64
N LEU A 260 -3.86 31.18 21.76
CA LEU A 260 -4.01 31.63 20.38
C LEU A 260 -4.66 33.02 20.27
N GLY A 261 -5.41 33.46 21.29
CA GLY A 261 -6.00 34.80 21.37
C GLY A 261 -5.13 35.85 22.06
N ASP A 262 -3.90 35.52 22.47
CA ASP A 262 -3.07 36.42 23.27
C ASP A 262 -2.61 37.65 22.48
N SER A 263 -2.42 38.78 23.16
CA SER A 263 -1.90 40.01 22.55
C SER A 263 -0.47 39.88 22.01
N ASN A 264 0.36 39.03 22.63
CA ASN A 264 1.74 38.77 22.26
C ASN A 264 1.83 37.69 21.17
N HIS A 265 2.43 38.04 20.04
CA HIS A 265 2.55 37.14 18.90
C HIS A 265 3.43 35.91 19.17
N ASN A 266 4.40 35.99 20.07
CA ASN A 266 5.22 34.84 20.46
C ASN A 266 4.38 33.77 21.14
N VAL A 267 3.42 34.17 21.98
CA VAL A 267 2.50 33.28 22.69
C VAL A 267 1.60 32.56 21.68
N ARG A 268 1.03 33.30 20.73
CA ARG A 268 0.19 32.74 19.66
C ARG A 268 0.96 31.78 18.75
N TRP A 269 2.19 32.14 18.38
CA TRP A 269 3.08 31.31 17.57
C TRP A 269 3.40 29.98 18.26
N ASN A 270 3.80 30.04 19.53
CA ASN A 270 4.08 28.87 20.37
C ASN A 270 2.83 27.98 20.54
N ALA A 271 1.66 28.58 20.74
CA ALA A 271 0.40 27.85 20.85
C ALA A 271 0.07 27.07 19.56
N CYS A 272 0.23 27.68 18.38
CA CYS A 272 0.07 26.98 17.10
C CYS A 272 1.02 25.79 16.98
N GLN A 273 2.30 25.98 17.34
CA GLN A 273 3.29 24.91 17.26
C GLN A 273 2.97 23.75 18.20
N ALA A 274 2.58 24.04 19.45
CA ALA A 274 2.16 23.02 20.40
C ALA A 274 0.96 22.21 19.87
N LEU A 275 -0.07 22.88 19.34
CA LEU A 275 -1.25 22.23 18.77
C LEU A 275 -0.92 21.35 17.56
N GLY A 276 -0.07 21.82 16.65
CA GLY A 276 0.36 21.05 15.48
C GLY A 276 1.08 19.75 15.85
N GLN A 277 1.91 19.78 16.89
CA GLN A 277 2.65 18.60 17.37
C GLN A 277 1.75 17.60 18.11
N MET A 278 0.61 18.04 18.66
CA MET A 278 -0.42 17.14 19.20
C MET A 278 -1.23 16.43 18.08
N GLY A 279 -1.09 16.88 16.82
CA GLY A 279 -1.55 16.17 15.62
C GLY A 279 -3.07 15.94 15.54
N GLU A 280 -3.46 14.83 14.93
CA GLU A 280 -4.88 14.52 14.63
C GLU A 280 -5.79 14.34 15.86
N LYS A 281 -5.25 14.19 17.07
CA LYS A 281 -6.03 13.95 18.29
C LYS A 281 -6.70 15.22 18.82
N VAL A 282 -6.08 16.38 18.60
CA VAL A 282 -6.61 17.69 19.01
C VAL A 282 -7.38 18.39 17.89
N ALA A 283 -7.60 17.73 16.76
CA ALA A 283 -8.36 18.25 15.61
C ALA A 283 -9.88 18.32 15.90
N THR A 284 -10.26 19.05 16.95
CA THR A 284 -11.65 19.38 17.28
C THR A 284 -12.08 20.62 16.51
N SER A 285 -13.39 20.81 16.31
CA SER A 285 -13.91 21.98 15.61
C SER A 285 -13.50 23.31 16.26
N GLU A 286 -13.34 23.33 17.59
CA GLU A 286 -12.93 24.53 18.33
C GLU A 286 -11.47 24.90 18.06
N VAL A 287 -10.55 23.93 18.16
CA VAL A 287 -9.13 24.13 17.83
C VAL A 287 -8.96 24.56 16.38
N ILE A 288 -9.69 23.92 15.48
CA ILE A 288 -9.65 24.25 14.05
C ILE A 288 -10.12 25.70 13.81
N ASN A 289 -11.18 26.15 14.48
CA ASN A 289 -11.70 27.52 14.35
C ASN A 289 -10.72 28.58 14.86
N GLU A 290 -10.00 28.29 15.94
CA GLU A 290 -8.99 29.23 16.47
C GLU A 290 -7.72 29.25 15.61
N LEU A 291 -7.30 28.11 15.05
CA LEU A 291 -6.22 28.08 14.06
C LEU A 291 -6.62 28.83 12.78
N ILE A 292 -7.90 28.76 12.37
CA ILE A 292 -8.45 29.60 11.29
C ILE A 292 -8.28 31.09 11.60
N SER A 293 -8.54 31.52 12.84
CA SER A 293 -8.30 32.91 13.27
C SER A 293 -6.81 33.27 13.19
N ALA A 294 -5.93 32.37 13.62
CA ALA A 294 -4.48 32.55 13.58
C ALA A 294 -3.90 32.59 12.15
N LEU A 295 -4.56 31.99 11.15
CA LEU A 295 -4.20 32.19 9.74
C LEU A 295 -4.39 33.64 9.27
N GLY A 296 -5.22 34.42 9.96
CA GLY A 296 -5.44 35.85 9.70
C GLY A 296 -4.53 36.78 10.49
N ASP A 297 -3.52 36.27 11.20
CA ASP A 297 -2.67 37.06 12.09
C ASP A 297 -1.81 38.09 11.34
N ASN A 298 -1.49 39.21 11.98
CA ASN A 298 -0.60 40.22 11.42
C ASN A 298 0.84 39.69 11.26
N GLU A 299 1.27 38.81 12.17
CA GLU A 299 2.63 38.26 12.20
C GLU A 299 2.76 36.98 11.37
N TYR A 300 3.73 36.97 10.46
CA TYR A 300 3.90 35.85 9.51
C TYR A 300 4.27 34.53 10.21
N ASN A 301 5.01 34.58 11.33
CA ASN A 301 5.39 33.38 12.08
C ASN A 301 4.14 32.66 12.62
N VAL A 302 3.15 33.41 13.10
CA VAL A 302 1.88 32.88 13.60
C VAL A 302 1.06 32.27 12.47
N ARG A 303 0.93 32.97 11.34
CA ARG A 303 0.21 32.44 10.17
C ARG A 303 0.84 31.15 9.65
N SER A 304 2.17 31.14 9.56
CA SER A 304 2.95 29.99 9.08
C SER A 304 2.81 28.77 9.99
N SER A 305 2.90 28.94 11.31
CA SER A 305 2.72 27.83 12.26
C SER A 305 1.28 27.37 12.35
N ALA A 306 0.29 28.24 12.13
CA ALA A 306 -1.10 27.85 12.01
C ALA A 306 -1.34 26.95 10.78
N CYS A 307 -0.76 27.28 9.62
CA CYS A 307 -0.79 26.39 8.45
C CYS A 307 -0.14 25.03 8.76
N GLU A 308 1.04 25.01 9.38
CA GLU A 308 1.75 23.78 9.76
C GLU A 308 0.94 22.94 10.76
N ALA A 309 0.24 23.58 11.70
CA ALA A 309 -0.61 22.89 12.66
C ALA A 309 -1.81 22.21 11.98
N LEU A 310 -2.47 22.93 11.07
CA LEU A 310 -3.58 22.38 10.28
C LEU A 310 -3.12 21.25 9.33
N ASP A 311 -1.92 21.38 8.77
CA ASP A 311 -1.28 20.35 7.96
C ASP A 311 -1.11 19.03 8.73
N LYS A 312 -0.54 19.09 9.94
CA LYS A 312 -0.36 17.93 10.82
C LYS A 312 -1.67 17.31 11.33
N MET A 313 -2.78 18.05 11.29
CA MET A 313 -4.13 17.52 11.56
C MET A 313 -4.75 16.81 10.34
N GLY A 314 -4.16 16.97 9.16
CA GLY A 314 -4.45 16.22 7.94
C GLY A 314 -5.93 16.26 7.53
N LYS A 315 -6.46 15.08 7.17
CA LYS A 315 -7.81 14.92 6.60
C LYS A 315 -8.96 15.28 7.56
N LYS A 316 -8.70 15.39 8.86
CA LYS A 316 -9.69 15.83 9.87
C LYS A 316 -9.91 17.34 9.85
N ALA A 317 -8.86 18.10 9.54
CA ALA A 317 -8.93 19.56 9.41
C ALA A 317 -9.52 20.04 8.07
N ALA A 318 -9.80 19.13 7.12
CA ALA A 318 -10.32 19.44 5.79
C ALA A 318 -11.80 19.87 5.79
N THR A 319 -12.13 20.97 6.48
CA THR A 319 -13.44 21.64 6.46
C THR A 319 -13.44 22.77 5.43
N SER A 320 -14.63 23.17 4.95
CA SER A 320 -14.76 24.26 3.97
C SER A 320 -14.15 25.58 4.45
N ASP A 321 -14.29 25.90 5.75
CA ASP A 321 -13.75 27.14 6.32
C ASP A 321 -12.22 27.14 6.37
N VAL A 322 -11.61 26.00 6.74
CA VAL A 322 -10.16 25.83 6.69
C VAL A 322 -9.65 25.99 5.26
N ILE A 323 -10.30 25.31 4.31
CA ILE A 323 -9.93 25.39 2.88
C ILE A 323 -10.00 26.84 2.38
N ASN A 324 -11.06 27.58 2.68
CA ASN A 324 -11.22 28.99 2.30
C ASN A 324 -10.14 29.90 2.89
N ARG A 325 -9.66 29.60 4.11
CA ARG A 325 -8.60 30.36 4.75
C ARG A 325 -7.22 30.02 4.19
N LEU A 326 -6.95 28.74 3.91
CA LEU A 326 -5.72 28.32 3.23
C LEU A 326 -5.64 28.89 1.80
N ILE A 327 -6.76 29.02 1.09
CA ILE A 327 -6.86 29.78 -0.18
C ILE A 327 -6.32 31.21 -0.02
N SER A 328 -6.64 31.87 1.10
CA SER A 328 -6.15 33.23 1.38
C SER A 328 -4.65 33.22 1.71
N ALA A 329 -4.17 32.21 2.46
CA ALA A 329 -2.77 32.04 2.82
C ALA A 329 -1.87 31.72 1.61
N LEU A 330 -2.39 31.13 0.53
CA LEU A 330 -1.69 31.02 -0.76
C LEU A 330 -1.34 32.39 -1.36
N GLY A 331 -1.97 33.48 -0.92
CA GLY A 331 -1.65 34.86 -1.30
C GLY A 331 -0.74 35.60 -0.31
N ASP A 332 -0.14 34.91 0.67
CA ASP A 332 0.71 35.56 1.67
C ASP A 332 1.92 36.26 1.03
N SER A 333 2.29 37.43 1.56
CA SER A 333 3.52 38.13 1.20
C SER A 333 4.78 37.28 1.40
N ASN A 334 4.81 36.41 2.41
CA ASN A 334 5.93 35.56 2.75
C ASN A 334 5.79 34.19 2.08
N TYR A 335 6.87 33.72 1.42
CA TYR A 335 6.89 32.45 0.72
C TYR A 335 6.67 31.25 1.66
N ASN A 336 7.08 31.32 2.93
CA ASN A 336 6.83 30.25 3.92
C ASN A 336 5.33 30.07 4.17
N GLY A 337 4.57 31.16 4.26
CA GLY A 337 3.12 31.11 4.42
C GLY A 337 2.44 30.44 3.22
N ARG A 338 2.85 30.84 2.00
CA ARG A 338 2.35 30.25 0.76
C ARG A 338 2.70 28.76 0.62
N TRP A 339 3.96 28.40 0.91
CA TRP A 339 4.43 27.02 0.87
C TRP A 339 3.69 26.13 1.87
N ASN A 340 3.57 26.56 3.14
CA ASN A 340 2.82 25.81 4.15
C ASN A 340 1.34 25.67 3.78
N ALA A 341 0.74 26.67 3.13
CA ALA A 341 -0.62 26.56 2.62
C ALA A 341 -0.74 25.52 1.51
N CYS A 342 0.25 25.44 0.58
CA CYS A 342 0.30 24.36 -0.41
C CYS A 342 0.38 22.98 0.26
N GLN A 343 1.27 22.80 1.23
CA GLN A 343 1.44 21.52 1.94
C GLN A 343 0.15 21.10 2.65
N ALA A 344 -0.45 22.01 3.44
CA ALA A 344 -1.70 21.77 4.14
C ALA A 344 -2.83 21.35 3.19
N LEU A 345 -2.99 22.03 2.05
CA LEU A 345 -3.98 21.69 1.03
C LEU A 345 -3.69 20.33 0.37
N GLY A 346 -2.41 20.01 0.14
CA GLY A 346 -1.97 18.71 -0.37
C GLY A 346 -2.30 17.56 0.58
N ASN A 347 -2.01 17.69 1.86
CA ASN A 347 -2.28 16.65 2.87
C ASN A 347 -3.79 16.47 3.17
N MET A 348 -4.61 17.48 2.88
CA MET A 348 -6.08 17.33 2.83
C MET A 348 -6.54 16.51 1.61
N GLY A 349 -5.71 16.42 0.57
CA GLY A 349 -5.87 15.58 -0.61
C GLY A 349 -7.16 15.86 -1.37
N LYS A 350 -7.84 14.79 -1.79
CA LYS A 350 -9.09 14.86 -2.58
C LYS A 350 -10.19 15.74 -1.96
N LYS A 351 -10.24 15.92 -0.63
CA LYS A 351 -11.23 16.79 0.02
C LYS A 351 -11.02 18.27 -0.27
N ALA A 352 -9.77 18.69 -0.48
CA ALA A 352 -9.40 20.06 -0.81
C ALA A 352 -9.45 20.36 -2.32
N ALA A 353 -9.75 19.38 -3.17
CA ALA A 353 -9.78 19.52 -4.62
C ALA A 353 -11.02 20.29 -5.14
N THR A 354 -11.21 21.53 -4.68
CA THR A 354 -12.24 22.46 -5.18
C THR A 354 -11.69 23.34 -6.29
N GLY A 355 -12.58 23.90 -7.13
CA GLY A 355 -12.15 24.78 -8.23
C GLY A 355 -11.34 25.99 -7.77
N ASP A 356 -11.72 26.61 -6.65
CA ASP A 356 -11.00 27.78 -6.12
C ASP A 356 -9.60 27.42 -5.60
N VAL A 357 -9.46 26.27 -4.93
CA VAL A 357 -8.14 25.77 -4.50
C VAL A 357 -7.26 25.50 -5.72
N ILE A 358 -7.80 24.80 -6.72
CA ILE A 358 -7.06 24.47 -7.95
C ILE A 358 -6.59 25.76 -8.65
N ASN A 359 -7.45 26.76 -8.83
CA ASN A 359 -7.11 28.04 -9.46
C ASN A 359 -6.01 28.80 -8.70
N ARG A 360 -6.01 28.73 -7.37
CA ARG A 360 -4.95 29.35 -6.56
C ARG A 360 -3.64 28.57 -6.60
N LEU A 361 -3.69 27.24 -6.63
CA LEU A 361 -2.48 26.42 -6.80
C LEU A 361 -1.88 26.59 -8.20
N ILE A 362 -2.69 26.78 -9.25
CA ILE A 362 -2.24 27.19 -10.59
C ILE A 362 -1.45 28.50 -10.51
N SER A 363 -1.92 29.48 -9.73
CA SER A 363 -1.17 30.73 -9.52
C SER A 363 0.15 30.50 -8.76
N ALA A 364 0.15 29.60 -7.78
CA ALA A 364 1.33 29.24 -6.99
C ALA A 364 2.39 28.45 -7.78
N LEU A 365 2.01 27.74 -8.85
CA LEU A 365 2.96 27.14 -9.80
C LEU A 365 3.79 28.20 -10.54
N GLY A 366 3.29 29.44 -10.65
CA GLY A 366 4.02 30.57 -11.22
C GLY A 366 4.81 31.41 -10.21
N ASP A 367 4.96 30.95 -8.96
CA ASP A 367 5.60 31.73 -7.91
C ASP A 367 7.10 31.98 -8.17
N SER A 368 7.59 33.15 -7.75
CA SER A 368 9.02 33.49 -7.78
C SER A 368 9.90 32.52 -6.98
N ASN A 369 9.37 31.94 -5.89
CA ASN A 369 10.08 31.05 -5.00
C ASN A 369 9.86 29.57 -5.40
N ASP A 370 10.95 28.84 -5.56
CA ASP A 370 10.95 27.44 -5.98
C ASP A 370 10.25 26.51 -5.00
N SER A 371 10.36 26.77 -3.69
CA SER A 371 9.71 25.94 -2.67
C SER A 371 8.19 26.04 -2.79
N VAL A 372 7.65 27.22 -3.08
CA VAL A 372 6.21 27.41 -3.32
C VAL A 372 5.77 26.69 -4.59
N ARG A 373 6.51 26.81 -5.70
CA ARG A 373 6.19 26.08 -6.95
C ARG A 373 6.20 24.57 -6.74
N TRP A 374 7.22 24.07 -6.04
CA TRP A 374 7.34 22.67 -5.65
C TRP A 374 6.16 22.20 -4.80
N GLY A 375 5.82 22.94 -3.75
CA GLY A 375 4.67 22.64 -2.89
C GLY A 375 3.34 22.65 -3.66
N ALA A 376 3.18 23.55 -4.64
CA ALA A 376 2.00 23.59 -5.49
C ALA A 376 1.89 22.36 -6.40
N CYS A 377 3.01 21.91 -7.02
CA CYS A 377 3.05 20.64 -7.77
C CYS A 377 2.61 19.46 -6.88
N GLN A 378 3.19 19.35 -5.69
CA GLN A 378 2.87 18.27 -4.75
C GLN A 378 1.40 18.28 -4.35
N ALA A 379 0.85 19.45 -3.99
CA ALA A 379 -0.54 19.59 -3.60
C ALA A 379 -1.52 19.16 -4.71
N LEU A 380 -1.25 19.57 -5.96
CA LEU A 380 -2.04 19.17 -7.12
C LEU A 380 -1.92 17.66 -7.39
N GLY A 381 -0.74 17.07 -7.18
CA GLY A 381 -0.52 15.62 -7.26
C GLY A 381 -1.34 14.83 -6.23
N GLU A 382 -1.39 15.28 -4.97
CA GLU A 382 -2.18 14.63 -3.90
C GLU A 382 -3.71 14.73 -4.12
N MET A 383 -4.16 15.75 -4.85
CA MET A 383 -5.54 15.84 -5.34
C MET A 383 -5.82 14.83 -6.47
N GLY A 384 -4.76 14.35 -7.14
CA GLY A 384 -4.78 13.29 -8.14
C GLY A 384 -5.69 13.62 -9.33
N GLU A 385 -6.45 12.62 -9.78
CA GLU A 385 -7.35 12.75 -10.93
C GLU A 385 -8.40 13.87 -10.84
N MET A 386 -8.71 14.39 -9.65
CA MET A 386 -9.67 15.50 -9.49
C MET A 386 -9.07 16.84 -9.91
N ALA A 387 -7.76 17.00 -9.80
CA ALA A 387 -7.04 18.20 -10.23
C ALA A 387 -6.60 18.15 -11.70
N ALA A 388 -6.83 17.05 -12.41
CA ALA A 388 -6.42 16.85 -13.81
C ALA A 388 -7.25 17.65 -14.83
N THR A 389 -7.31 18.98 -14.67
CA THR A 389 -7.89 19.91 -15.65
C THR A 389 -6.85 20.31 -16.69
N SER A 390 -7.28 20.75 -17.87
CA SER A 390 -6.36 21.18 -18.94
C SER A 390 -5.44 22.33 -18.50
N GLU A 391 -5.93 23.24 -17.66
CA GLU A 391 -5.14 24.37 -17.16
C GLU A 391 -4.05 23.92 -16.18
N VAL A 392 -4.38 23.02 -15.24
CA VAL A 392 -3.38 22.41 -14.34
C VAL A 392 -2.34 21.65 -15.14
N ILE A 393 -2.76 20.85 -16.12
CA ILE A 393 -1.86 20.09 -16.98
C ILE A 393 -0.88 21.02 -17.72
N ASN A 394 -1.36 22.12 -18.29
CA ASN A 394 -0.51 23.10 -18.99
C ASN A 394 0.52 23.76 -18.07
N GLN A 395 0.15 24.08 -16.82
CA GLN A 395 1.11 24.62 -15.85
C GLN A 395 2.11 23.57 -15.38
N LEU A 396 1.69 22.32 -15.17
CA LEU A 396 2.62 21.22 -14.84
C LEU A 396 3.60 20.94 -15.98
N ILE A 397 3.17 21.03 -17.24
CA ILE A 397 4.08 20.96 -18.40
C ILE A 397 5.14 22.07 -18.33
N SER A 398 4.74 23.29 -17.95
CA SER A 398 5.69 24.40 -17.77
C SER A 398 6.67 24.11 -16.60
N ALA A 399 6.17 23.52 -15.51
CA ALA A 399 6.98 23.12 -14.35
C ALA A 399 7.96 21.97 -14.64
N LEU A 400 7.70 21.11 -15.63
CA LEU A 400 8.69 20.13 -16.12
C LEU A 400 9.96 20.80 -16.68
N GLY A 401 9.86 22.06 -17.13
CA GLY A 401 10.98 22.87 -17.62
C GLY A 401 11.60 23.80 -16.58
N ASP A 402 11.26 23.68 -15.29
CA ASP A 402 11.73 24.57 -14.24
C ASP A 402 13.25 24.49 -14.01
N ASN A 403 13.88 25.58 -13.56
CA ASN A 403 15.31 25.59 -13.24
C ASN A 403 15.65 24.66 -12.05
N GLU A 404 14.74 24.55 -11.09
CA GLU A 404 14.95 23.76 -9.88
C GLU A 404 14.47 22.31 -10.04
N TYR A 405 15.35 21.36 -9.73
CA TYR A 405 15.07 19.94 -9.97
C TYR A 405 13.93 19.41 -9.08
N ASN A 406 13.72 19.99 -7.88
CA ASN A 406 12.61 19.62 -6.99
C ASN A 406 11.25 19.95 -7.63
N VAL A 407 11.16 21.07 -8.35
CA VAL A 407 9.94 21.48 -9.05
C VAL A 407 9.69 20.55 -10.24
N ARG A 408 10.72 20.26 -11.04
CA ARG A 408 10.61 19.32 -12.18
C ARG A 408 10.21 17.91 -11.73
N LEU A 409 10.83 17.43 -10.65
CA LEU A 409 10.53 16.15 -10.02
C LEU A 409 9.06 16.08 -9.60
N SER A 410 8.58 17.04 -8.80
CA SER A 410 7.21 17.01 -8.32
C SER A 410 6.18 17.27 -9.43
N ALA A 411 6.57 17.91 -10.52
CA ALA A 411 5.73 17.97 -11.72
C ALA A 411 5.56 16.58 -12.36
N CYS A 412 6.64 15.79 -12.49
CA CYS A 412 6.53 14.39 -12.92
C CYS A 412 5.64 13.57 -11.98
N GLU A 413 5.82 13.68 -10.66
CA GLU A 413 5.01 12.96 -9.66
C GLU A 413 3.53 13.37 -9.70
N ALA A 414 3.24 14.66 -9.90
CA ALA A 414 1.87 15.14 -10.02
C ALA A 414 1.19 14.56 -11.26
N LEU A 415 1.88 14.54 -12.40
CA LEU A 415 1.38 13.96 -13.66
C LEU A 415 1.20 12.44 -13.54
N ASP A 416 2.11 11.76 -12.83
CA ASP A 416 2.00 10.33 -12.51
C ASP A 416 0.72 10.03 -11.71
N LYS A 417 0.46 10.78 -10.63
CA LYS A 417 -0.73 10.64 -9.77
C LYS A 417 -2.04 11.01 -10.49
N MET A 418 -1.99 11.81 -11.56
CA MET A 418 -3.13 12.08 -12.43
C MET A 418 -3.38 10.94 -13.46
N GLY A 419 -2.40 10.07 -13.66
CA GLY A 419 -2.50 8.83 -14.42
C GLY A 419 -3.00 9.01 -15.86
N LYS A 420 -3.87 8.11 -16.31
CA LYS A 420 -4.36 8.06 -17.70
C LYS A 420 -5.16 9.30 -18.15
N LYS A 421 -5.58 10.17 -17.22
CA LYS A 421 -6.26 11.45 -17.53
C LYS A 421 -5.27 12.52 -18.00
N ALA A 422 -4.04 12.50 -17.51
CA ALA A 422 -2.98 13.43 -17.93
C ALA A 422 -2.30 13.02 -19.25
N ALA A 423 -2.61 11.83 -19.80
CA ALA A 423 -1.99 11.26 -21.00
C ALA A 423 -2.38 12.00 -22.30
N THR A 424 -1.95 13.26 -22.43
CA THR A 424 -2.05 14.11 -23.62
C THR A 424 -0.71 14.14 -24.37
N SER A 425 -0.71 14.54 -25.64
CA SER A 425 0.53 14.67 -26.44
C SER A 425 1.55 15.58 -25.78
N ASP A 426 1.10 16.74 -25.29
CA ASP A 426 1.99 17.78 -24.78
C ASP A 426 2.64 17.36 -23.45
N VAL A 427 1.89 16.61 -22.61
CA VAL A 427 2.44 15.98 -21.41
C VAL A 427 3.49 14.94 -21.77
N ILE A 428 3.21 14.10 -22.77
CA ILE A 428 4.14 13.06 -23.22
C ILE A 428 5.44 13.72 -23.74
N ASP A 429 5.35 14.80 -24.51
CA ASP A 429 6.51 15.54 -25.02
C ASP A 429 7.33 16.21 -23.90
N GLY A 430 6.64 16.76 -22.88
CA GLY A 430 7.27 17.27 -21.67
C GLY A 430 8.03 16.18 -20.90
N LEU A 431 7.41 15.01 -20.71
CA LEU A 431 8.04 13.87 -20.02
C LEU A 431 9.20 13.26 -20.84
N ILE A 432 9.12 13.26 -22.17
CA ILE A 432 10.25 12.90 -23.04
C ILE A 432 11.46 13.81 -22.78
N SER A 433 11.22 15.12 -22.59
CA SER A 433 12.28 16.06 -22.24
C SER A 433 12.86 15.76 -20.86
N ALA A 434 12.01 15.44 -19.88
CA ALA A 434 12.40 15.08 -18.52
C ALA A 434 13.20 13.76 -18.42
N LEU A 435 13.01 12.82 -19.36
CA LEU A 435 13.87 11.62 -19.48
C LEU A 435 15.33 11.97 -19.80
N GLY A 436 15.60 13.17 -20.33
CA GLY A 436 16.94 13.69 -20.61
C GLY A 436 17.54 14.53 -19.49
N ASP A 437 16.90 14.62 -18.31
CA ASP A 437 17.33 15.52 -17.24
C ASP A 437 18.71 15.14 -16.67
N SER A 438 19.46 16.14 -16.21
CA SER A 438 20.71 15.94 -15.47
C SER A 438 20.55 15.13 -14.16
N ASN A 439 19.41 15.30 -13.48
CA ASN A 439 19.11 14.68 -12.20
C ASN A 439 18.36 13.35 -12.41
N TYR A 440 18.90 12.27 -11.85
CA TYR A 440 18.33 10.93 -12.02
C TYR A 440 16.94 10.78 -11.36
N ASN A 441 16.62 11.56 -10.32
CA ASN A 441 15.30 11.53 -9.69
C ASN A 441 14.23 12.03 -10.68
N VAL A 442 14.53 13.07 -11.46
CA VAL A 442 13.62 13.59 -12.50
C VAL A 442 13.45 12.56 -13.62
N ARG A 443 14.56 11.98 -14.10
CA ARG A 443 14.52 10.95 -15.16
C ARG A 443 13.72 9.72 -14.75
N TRP A 444 13.92 9.23 -13.53
CA TRP A 444 13.17 8.11 -12.98
C TRP A 444 11.67 8.45 -12.90
N ASN A 445 11.29 9.57 -12.28
CA ASN A 445 9.87 9.92 -12.16
C ASN A 445 9.21 10.15 -13.53
N ALA A 446 9.96 10.61 -14.53
CA ALA A 446 9.48 10.67 -15.90
C ALA A 446 9.20 9.27 -16.50
N CYS A 447 10.08 8.29 -16.26
CA CYS A 447 9.82 6.89 -16.62
C CYS A 447 8.53 6.37 -15.96
N GLN A 448 8.34 6.62 -14.66
CA GLN A 448 7.14 6.17 -13.94
C GLN A 448 5.86 6.78 -14.51
N ALA A 449 5.84 8.10 -14.67
CA ALA A 449 4.69 8.83 -15.22
C ALA A 449 4.30 8.30 -16.62
N LEU A 450 5.29 8.09 -17.50
CA LEU A 450 5.05 7.50 -18.83
C LEU A 450 4.53 6.06 -18.74
N GLY A 451 5.03 5.28 -17.78
CA GLY A 451 4.55 3.93 -17.49
C GLY A 451 3.10 3.89 -17.04
N GLN A 452 2.66 4.79 -16.15
CA GLN A 452 1.26 4.85 -15.68
C GLN A 452 0.27 5.29 -16.77
N MET A 453 0.73 6.05 -17.76
CA MET A 453 -0.06 6.37 -18.94
C MET A 453 -0.27 5.14 -19.85
N GLY A 454 0.55 4.08 -19.68
CA GLY A 454 0.41 2.77 -20.30
C GLY A 454 0.42 2.83 -21.84
N GLU A 455 -0.44 2.03 -22.48
CA GLU A 455 -0.50 1.92 -23.94
C GLU A 455 -0.75 3.25 -24.68
N LYS A 456 -1.33 4.27 -24.02
CA LYS A 456 -1.53 5.60 -24.61
C LYS A 456 -0.20 6.32 -24.85
N ALA A 457 0.77 6.15 -23.95
CA ALA A 457 2.10 6.76 -24.06
C ALA A 457 3.06 5.96 -24.95
N ALA A 458 2.67 4.76 -25.41
CA ALA A 458 3.49 3.90 -26.26
C ALA A 458 3.62 4.42 -27.71
N THR A 459 4.22 5.60 -27.88
CA THR A 459 4.63 6.19 -29.16
C THR A 459 6.08 5.78 -29.47
N SER A 460 6.48 5.86 -30.74
CA SER A 460 7.85 5.51 -31.14
C SER A 460 8.92 6.37 -30.45
N GLU A 461 8.67 7.67 -30.26
CA GLU A 461 9.63 8.55 -29.57
C GLU A 461 9.77 8.18 -28.09
N VAL A 462 8.66 7.95 -27.38
CA VAL A 462 8.71 7.51 -25.97
C VAL A 462 9.46 6.19 -25.85
N ILE A 463 9.17 5.22 -26.72
CA ILE A 463 9.85 3.92 -26.74
C ILE A 463 11.36 4.10 -26.95
N ASN A 464 11.78 4.91 -27.92
CA ASN A 464 13.20 5.17 -28.17
C ASN A 464 13.91 5.81 -26.97
N ARG A 465 13.25 6.73 -26.28
CA ARG A 465 13.78 7.38 -25.08
C ARG A 465 13.87 6.44 -23.89
N LEU A 466 12.87 5.59 -23.68
CA LEU A 466 12.91 4.55 -22.65
C LEU A 466 13.98 3.49 -22.94
N ILE A 467 14.21 3.12 -24.21
CA ILE A 467 15.34 2.25 -24.59
C ILE A 467 16.68 2.87 -24.17
N CYS A 468 16.85 4.19 -24.35
CA CYS A 468 18.05 4.88 -23.86
C CYS A 468 18.13 4.82 -22.33
N ALA A 469 17.01 5.02 -21.63
CA ALA A 469 16.93 4.97 -20.17
C ALA A 469 17.21 3.57 -19.57
N LEU A 470 16.99 2.48 -20.32
CA LEU A 470 17.45 1.13 -19.94
C LEU A 470 18.97 1.04 -19.77
N GLY A 471 19.73 1.94 -20.41
CA GLY A 471 21.19 2.05 -20.32
C GLY A 471 21.69 3.14 -19.38
N ASP A 472 20.83 3.73 -18.54
CA ASP A 472 21.22 4.83 -17.65
C ASP A 472 22.27 4.40 -16.61
N SER A 473 23.15 5.34 -16.24
CA SER A 473 24.12 5.16 -15.16
C SER A 473 23.50 4.78 -13.82
N ASN A 474 22.31 5.28 -13.51
CA ASN A 474 21.61 5.06 -12.26
C ASN A 474 20.63 3.88 -12.39
N ASP A 475 20.72 2.92 -11.48
CA ASP A 475 19.90 1.72 -11.50
C ASP A 475 18.41 2.00 -11.33
N HIS A 476 18.04 3.10 -10.64
CA HIS A 476 16.65 3.47 -10.48
C HIS A 476 15.97 3.86 -11.78
N VAL A 477 16.67 4.61 -12.61
CA VAL A 477 16.20 4.97 -13.95
C VAL A 477 16.07 3.72 -14.82
N ARG A 478 17.06 2.80 -14.75
CA ARG A 478 17.04 1.56 -15.54
C ARG A 478 15.86 0.65 -15.19
N TRP A 479 15.61 0.39 -13.90
CA TRP A 479 14.50 -0.50 -13.54
C TRP A 479 13.14 0.16 -13.81
N SER A 480 13.02 1.48 -13.61
CA SER A 480 11.80 2.20 -13.93
C SER A 480 11.53 2.25 -15.43
N ALA A 481 12.56 2.36 -16.26
CA ALA A 481 12.42 2.24 -17.72
C ALA A 481 11.93 0.85 -18.14
N SER A 482 12.47 -0.22 -17.53
CA SER A 482 11.96 -1.58 -17.75
C SER A 482 10.47 -1.69 -17.38
N GLN A 483 10.10 -1.19 -16.20
CA GLN A 483 8.71 -1.19 -15.74
C GLN A 483 7.78 -0.39 -16.68
N ALA A 484 8.20 0.79 -17.13
CA ALA A 484 7.43 1.64 -18.03
C ALA A 484 7.16 0.95 -19.38
N LEU A 485 8.19 0.31 -19.95
CA LEU A 485 8.06 -0.48 -21.18
C LEU A 485 7.14 -1.69 -21.00
N GLY A 486 7.19 -2.33 -19.83
CA GLY A 486 6.27 -3.41 -19.45
C GLY A 486 4.81 -2.94 -19.35
N ASN A 487 4.56 -1.81 -18.69
CA ASN A 487 3.22 -1.22 -18.55
C ASN A 487 2.61 -0.76 -19.90
N MET A 488 3.44 -0.52 -20.92
CA MET A 488 3.00 -0.30 -22.31
C MET A 488 2.63 -1.60 -23.04
N GLY A 489 2.91 -2.75 -22.44
CA GLY A 489 2.46 -4.08 -22.83
C GLY A 489 2.83 -4.48 -24.26
N LYS A 490 1.91 -5.21 -24.92
CA LYS A 490 2.08 -5.76 -26.27
C LYS A 490 2.31 -4.70 -27.36
N LYS A 491 2.08 -3.42 -27.08
CA LYS A 491 2.31 -2.31 -28.02
C LYS A 491 3.76 -1.84 -28.04
N ALA A 492 4.48 -1.96 -26.92
CA ALA A 492 5.91 -1.66 -26.84
C ALA A 492 6.81 -2.83 -27.28
N ALA A 493 6.26 -4.01 -27.55
CA ALA A 493 6.97 -5.25 -27.93
C ALA A 493 7.62 -5.18 -29.33
N THR A 494 8.56 -4.26 -29.52
CA THR A 494 9.40 -4.10 -30.71
C THR A 494 10.73 -4.83 -30.51
N SER A 495 11.44 -5.16 -31.59
CA SER A 495 12.73 -5.84 -31.51
C SER A 495 13.77 -5.05 -30.72
N ASP A 496 13.80 -3.72 -30.83
CA ASP A 496 14.75 -2.88 -30.09
C ASP A 496 14.47 -2.85 -28.59
N VAL A 497 13.19 -2.79 -28.20
CA VAL A 497 12.76 -2.90 -26.80
C VAL A 497 13.15 -4.27 -26.23
N ILE A 498 12.84 -5.35 -26.95
CA ILE A 498 13.17 -6.71 -26.53
C ILE A 498 14.70 -6.86 -26.36
N ASN A 499 15.49 -6.34 -27.31
CA ASN A 499 16.95 -6.35 -27.22
C ASN A 499 17.48 -5.50 -26.05
N GLY A 500 16.84 -4.38 -25.74
CA GLY A 500 17.12 -3.57 -24.55
C GLY A 500 16.91 -4.37 -23.27
N LEU A 501 15.73 -4.98 -23.12
CA LEU A 501 15.35 -5.77 -21.95
C LEU A 501 16.20 -7.04 -21.78
N ILE A 502 16.63 -7.67 -22.88
CA ILE A 502 17.61 -8.77 -22.84
C ILE A 502 18.92 -8.35 -22.16
N ARG A 503 19.40 -7.12 -22.42
CA ARG A 503 20.60 -6.59 -21.74
C ARG A 503 20.30 -6.33 -20.26
N SER A 504 19.14 -5.79 -19.93
CA SER A 504 18.69 -5.53 -18.56
C SER A 504 18.53 -6.79 -17.71
N LEU A 505 18.24 -7.96 -18.31
CA LEU A 505 18.27 -9.26 -17.61
C LEU A 505 19.67 -9.63 -17.10
N GLY A 506 20.74 -9.02 -17.64
CA GLY A 506 22.12 -9.20 -17.18
C GLY A 506 22.62 -8.12 -16.22
N ASP A 507 21.75 -7.23 -15.74
CA ASP A 507 22.16 -6.12 -14.87
C ASP A 507 22.68 -6.58 -13.51
N SER A 508 23.62 -5.84 -12.91
CA SER A 508 24.10 -6.11 -11.56
C SER A 508 23.01 -5.95 -10.48
N ASN A 509 22.06 -5.05 -10.68
CA ASN A 509 21.00 -4.77 -9.73
C ASN A 509 19.80 -5.69 -9.98
N TYR A 510 19.35 -6.40 -8.93
CA TYR A 510 18.26 -7.36 -9.03
C TYR A 510 16.91 -6.69 -9.37
N ASN A 511 16.68 -5.44 -8.97
CA ASN A 511 15.45 -4.70 -9.33
C ASN A 511 15.36 -4.47 -10.84
N VAL A 512 16.50 -4.21 -11.50
CA VAL A 512 16.55 -4.06 -12.97
C VAL A 512 16.23 -5.39 -13.65
N ARG A 513 16.87 -6.49 -13.20
CA ARG A 513 16.61 -7.83 -13.74
C ARG A 513 15.17 -8.26 -13.55
N PHE A 514 14.63 -8.05 -12.34
CA PHE A 514 13.24 -8.32 -11.99
C PHE A 514 12.25 -7.59 -12.89
N ASN A 515 12.40 -6.26 -13.03
CA ASN A 515 11.50 -5.47 -13.88
C ASN A 515 11.67 -5.82 -15.37
N ALA A 516 12.86 -6.25 -15.80
CA ALA A 516 13.08 -6.75 -17.17
C ALA A 516 12.33 -8.07 -17.42
N CYS A 517 12.35 -9.02 -16.47
CA CYS A 517 11.52 -10.23 -16.54
C CYS A 517 10.04 -9.87 -16.67
N GLN A 518 9.54 -9.01 -15.77
CA GLN A 518 8.13 -8.60 -15.78
C GLN A 518 7.73 -7.92 -17.09
N ALA A 519 8.56 -7.01 -17.61
CA ALA A 519 8.29 -6.32 -18.86
C ALA A 519 8.21 -7.29 -20.06
N LEU A 520 9.12 -8.26 -20.13
CA LEU A 520 9.10 -9.30 -21.18
C LEU A 520 7.87 -10.21 -21.05
N GLY A 521 7.47 -10.55 -19.83
CA GLY A 521 6.24 -11.30 -19.55
C GLY A 521 4.98 -10.54 -20.00
N GLN A 522 4.87 -9.25 -19.66
CA GLN A 522 3.73 -8.39 -20.03
C GLN A 522 3.60 -8.18 -21.56
N MET A 523 4.70 -8.29 -22.29
CA MET A 523 4.70 -8.33 -23.76
C MET A 523 4.19 -9.68 -24.31
N GLY A 524 4.19 -10.71 -23.48
CA GLY A 524 3.63 -12.05 -23.71
C GLY A 524 4.26 -12.75 -24.91
N GLU A 525 3.43 -13.50 -25.64
CA GLU A 525 3.83 -14.24 -26.84
C GLU A 525 4.61 -13.45 -27.91
N LYS A 526 4.49 -12.11 -27.97
CA LYS A 526 5.26 -11.30 -28.93
C LYS A 526 6.74 -11.22 -28.58
N ALA A 527 7.08 -11.30 -27.29
CA ALA A 527 8.45 -11.30 -26.81
C ALA A 527 9.09 -12.71 -26.76
N ALA A 528 8.30 -13.77 -27.00
CA ALA A 528 8.70 -15.18 -26.91
C ALA A 528 9.66 -15.63 -28.05
N THR A 529 10.80 -14.97 -28.17
CA THR A 529 11.91 -15.36 -29.05
C THR A 529 12.85 -16.35 -28.34
N SER A 530 13.60 -17.14 -29.10
CA SER A 530 14.53 -18.12 -28.50
C SER A 530 15.60 -17.48 -27.60
N GLU A 531 16.10 -16.29 -27.96
CA GLU A 531 17.07 -15.56 -27.12
C GLU A 531 16.42 -15.11 -25.80
N VAL A 532 15.20 -14.56 -25.83
CA VAL A 532 14.46 -14.17 -24.63
C VAL A 532 14.22 -15.37 -23.71
N ILE A 533 13.74 -16.49 -24.27
CA ILE A 533 13.49 -17.71 -23.51
C ILE A 533 14.78 -18.21 -22.84
N ASN A 534 15.91 -18.23 -23.57
CA ASN A 534 17.21 -18.65 -23.02
C ASN A 534 17.71 -17.73 -21.89
N ARG A 535 17.44 -16.42 -22.00
CA ARG A 535 17.80 -15.45 -20.96
C ARG A 535 16.92 -15.59 -19.71
N LEU A 536 15.62 -15.78 -19.88
CA LEU A 536 14.72 -16.06 -18.76
C LEU A 536 15.03 -17.41 -18.09
N ILE A 537 15.43 -18.43 -18.86
CA ILE A 537 15.94 -19.70 -18.31
C ILE A 537 17.17 -19.47 -17.42
N SER A 538 18.04 -18.53 -17.78
CA SER A 538 19.20 -18.17 -16.94
C SER A 538 18.76 -17.41 -15.68
N ALA A 539 17.71 -16.60 -15.77
CA ALA A 539 17.13 -15.87 -14.63
C ALA A 539 16.37 -16.78 -13.64
N LEU A 540 15.90 -17.96 -14.07
CA LEU A 540 15.31 -18.98 -13.17
C LEU A 540 16.29 -19.52 -12.13
N VAL A 541 17.60 -19.32 -12.30
CA VAL A 541 18.64 -19.73 -11.34
C VAL A 541 19.36 -18.53 -10.72
N ASP A 542 18.75 -17.34 -10.77
CA ASP A 542 19.30 -16.14 -10.17
C ASP A 542 19.46 -16.29 -8.65
N SER A 543 20.49 -15.64 -8.10
CA SER A 543 20.71 -15.54 -6.65
C SER A 543 19.52 -14.96 -5.87
N ASN A 544 18.76 -14.06 -6.48
CA ASN A 544 17.62 -13.38 -5.86
C ASN A 544 16.31 -14.08 -6.22
N ASP A 545 15.51 -14.40 -5.21
CA ASP A 545 14.24 -15.13 -5.34
C ASP A 545 13.16 -14.34 -6.10
N HIS A 546 13.09 -13.01 -5.96
CA HIS A 546 12.16 -12.20 -6.76
C HIS A 546 12.48 -12.30 -8.25
N VAL A 547 13.76 -12.33 -8.63
CA VAL A 547 14.16 -12.52 -10.04
C VAL A 547 13.75 -13.91 -10.53
N ARG A 548 14.03 -14.97 -9.76
CA ARG A 548 13.62 -16.34 -10.11
C ARG A 548 12.10 -16.45 -10.29
N TRP A 549 11.32 -15.89 -9.37
CA TRP A 549 9.87 -15.85 -9.45
C TRP A 549 9.40 -15.11 -10.70
N SER A 550 9.92 -13.89 -10.94
CA SER A 550 9.54 -13.09 -12.11
C SER A 550 9.91 -13.76 -13.43
N ALA A 551 10.99 -14.55 -13.47
CA ALA A 551 11.38 -15.32 -14.64
C ALA A 551 10.40 -16.48 -14.91
N SER A 552 9.95 -17.19 -13.87
CA SER A 552 8.89 -18.20 -14.00
C SER A 552 7.62 -17.56 -14.56
N GLN A 553 7.18 -16.45 -13.96
CA GLN A 553 6.00 -15.70 -14.41
C GLN A 553 6.10 -15.27 -15.88
N ALA A 554 7.24 -14.70 -16.28
CA ALA A 554 7.46 -14.25 -17.66
C ALA A 554 7.40 -15.41 -18.67
N LEU A 555 7.96 -16.58 -18.34
CA LEU A 555 7.88 -17.77 -19.18
C LEU A 555 6.44 -18.30 -19.28
N GLY A 556 5.67 -18.26 -18.20
CA GLY A 556 4.25 -18.60 -18.21
C GLY A 556 3.42 -17.68 -19.10
N GLN A 557 3.62 -16.37 -18.99
CA GLN A 557 2.90 -15.35 -19.77
C GLN A 557 3.24 -15.40 -21.29
N MET A 558 4.36 -16.00 -21.66
CA MET A 558 4.70 -16.33 -23.06
C MET A 558 3.98 -17.57 -23.59
N GLY A 559 3.31 -18.32 -22.70
CA GLY A 559 2.46 -19.47 -22.98
C GLY A 559 3.20 -20.60 -23.69
N GLU A 560 2.46 -21.30 -24.56
CA GLU A 560 2.95 -22.43 -25.34
C GLU A 560 4.24 -22.17 -26.15
N LYS A 561 4.55 -20.91 -26.52
CA LYS A 561 5.79 -20.60 -27.25
C LYS A 561 7.04 -20.74 -26.40
N ALA A 562 6.91 -20.59 -25.08
CA ALA A 562 8.01 -20.78 -24.14
C ALA A 562 8.19 -22.24 -23.71
N ALA A 563 7.28 -23.14 -24.07
CA ALA A 563 7.26 -24.56 -23.72
C ALA A 563 8.34 -25.39 -24.45
N THR A 564 9.60 -24.97 -24.35
CA THR A 564 10.77 -25.73 -24.81
C THR A 564 11.20 -26.74 -23.75
N SER A 565 11.83 -27.85 -24.17
CA SER A 565 12.30 -28.87 -23.23
C SER A 565 13.27 -28.32 -22.16
N VAL A 566 14.09 -27.33 -22.53
CA VAL A 566 15.03 -26.69 -21.60
C VAL A 566 14.28 -25.82 -20.58
N ALA A 567 13.30 -25.03 -21.02
CA ALA A 567 12.46 -24.21 -20.13
C ALA A 567 11.68 -25.09 -19.15
N ILE A 568 11.03 -26.14 -19.67
CA ILE A 568 10.27 -27.10 -18.87
C ILE A 568 11.16 -27.74 -17.80
N ASN A 569 12.33 -28.28 -18.17
CA ASN A 569 13.24 -28.90 -17.20
C ASN A 569 13.71 -27.94 -16.09
N ARG A 570 13.87 -26.66 -16.43
CA ARG A 570 14.27 -25.63 -15.47
C ARG A 570 13.11 -25.25 -14.54
N LEU A 571 11.89 -25.14 -15.06
CA LEU A 571 10.69 -24.94 -14.25
C LEU A 571 10.40 -26.13 -13.32
N ILE A 572 10.63 -27.37 -13.76
CA ILE A 572 10.56 -28.56 -12.88
C ILE A 572 11.54 -28.42 -11.71
N SER A 573 12.75 -27.91 -11.95
CA SER A 573 13.71 -27.66 -10.87
C SER A 573 13.20 -26.57 -9.91
N ALA A 574 12.55 -25.52 -10.45
CA ALA A 574 11.97 -24.43 -9.67
C ALA A 574 10.76 -24.83 -8.82
N LEU A 575 10.05 -25.93 -9.15
CA LEU A 575 9.04 -26.52 -8.27
C LEU A 575 9.61 -26.98 -6.92
N GLY A 576 10.93 -27.20 -6.84
CA GLY A 576 11.64 -27.54 -5.61
C GLY A 576 12.41 -26.37 -4.98
N ASP A 577 12.15 -25.13 -5.38
CA ASP A 577 12.87 -23.97 -4.84
C ASP A 577 12.61 -23.78 -3.34
N SER A 578 13.62 -23.28 -2.63
CA SER A 578 13.52 -22.91 -1.21
C SER A 578 12.43 -21.88 -0.92
N ASN A 579 12.14 -20.99 -1.86
CA ASN A 579 11.17 -19.91 -1.73
C ASN A 579 9.81 -20.35 -2.32
N ASP A 580 8.76 -20.27 -1.50
CA ASP A 580 7.37 -20.60 -1.87
C ASP A 580 6.88 -19.82 -3.09
N SER A 581 7.28 -18.55 -3.20
CA SER A 581 6.86 -17.69 -4.30
C SER A 581 7.38 -18.20 -5.63
N VAL A 582 8.64 -18.62 -5.67
CA VAL A 582 9.23 -19.24 -6.85
C VAL A 582 8.53 -20.56 -7.19
N ARG A 583 8.19 -21.39 -6.18
CA ARG A 583 7.50 -22.67 -6.40
C ARG A 583 6.12 -22.49 -7.01
N TRP A 584 5.27 -21.62 -6.47
CA TRP A 584 3.94 -21.41 -7.04
C TRP A 584 4.01 -20.72 -8.40
N GLY A 585 4.98 -19.82 -8.60
CA GLY A 585 5.25 -19.23 -9.92
C GLY A 585 5.67 -20.27 -10.96
N ALA A 586 6.41 -21.31 -10.56
CA ALA A 586 6.76 -22.41 -11.44
C ALA A 586 5.54 -23.30 -11.79
N CYS A 587 4.66 -23.59 -10.81
CA CYS A 587 3.39 -24.26 -11.07
C CYS A 587 2.57 -23.49 -12.11
N GLN A 588 2.36 -22.18 -11.87
CA GLN A 588 1.58 -21.33 -12.77
C GLN A 588 2.18 -21.27 -14.18
N ALA A 589 3.51 -21.14 -14.29
CA ALA A 589 4.18 -21.09 -15.57
C ALA A 589 3.99 -22.39 -16.38
N LEU A 590 4.12 -23.54 -15.72
CA LEU A 590 3.91 -24.84 -16.36
C LEU A 590 2.45 -25.03 -16.80
N GLY A 591 1.49 -24.57 -16.00
CA GLY A 591 0.07 -24.55 -16.35
C GLY A 591 -0.22 -23.68 -17.58
N GLN A 592 0.30 -22.44 -17.61
CA GLN A 592 0.10 -21.50 -18.71
C GLN A 592 0.78 -21.93 -20.02
N MET A 593 1.82 -22.78 -19.94
CA MET A 593 2.38 -23.46 -21.11
C MET A 593 1.45 -24.54 -21.69
N GLY A 594 0.38 -24.89 -20.97
CA GLY A 594 -0.72 -25.73 -21.42
C GLY A 594 -0.31 -27.16 -21.76
N GLU A 595 -1.06 -27.75 -22.70
CA GLU A 595 -0.89 -29.14 -23.13
C GLU A 595 0.54 -29.49 -23.60
N LYS A 596 1.29 -28.51 -24.15
CA LYS A 596 2.68 -28.73 -24.61
C LYS A 596 3.65 -29.02 -23.46
N ALA A 597 3.36 -28.57 -22.26
CA ALA A 597 4.19 -28.83 -21.08
C ALA A 597 3.83 -30.14 -20.36
N ALA A 598 2.76 -30.84 -20.77
CA ALA A 598 2.23 -32.02 -20.09
C ALA A 598 3.09 -33.29 -20.29
N THR A 599 4.37 -33.26 -19.86
CA THR A 599 5.24 -34.44 -19.81
C THR A 599 5.07 -35.20 -18.48
N ASN A 600 5.47 -36.47 -18.45
CA ASN A 600 5.36 -37.28 -17.23
C ASN A 600 6.18 -36.70 -16.07
N GLU A 601 7.33 -36.10 -16.36
CA GLU A 601 8.19 -35.44 -15.36
C GLU A 601 7.52 -34.21 -14.78
N VAL A 602 6.87 -33.39 -15.61
CA VAL A 602 6.11 -32.22 -15.17
C VAL A 602 4.93 -32.65 -14.29
N ILE A 603 4.14 -33.61 -14.77
CA ILE A 603 2.99 -34.14 -14.02
C ILE A 603 3.44 -34.70 -12.66
N THR A 604 4.56 -35.42 -12.61
CA THR A 604 5.12 -35.96 -11.36
C THR A 604 5.58 -34.83 -10.42
N GLY A 605 6.23 -33.79 -10.95
CA GLY A 605 6.63 -32.62 -10.19
C GLY A 605 5.43 -31.88 -9.58
N LEU A 606 4.40 -31.62 -10.38
CA LEU A 606 3.16 -30.98 -9.92
C LEU A 606 2.42 -31.83 -8.87
N ILE A 607 2.38 -33.15 -9.03
CA ILE A 607 1.81 -34.07 -8.03
C ILE A 607 2.53 -33.97 -6.68
N SER A 608 3.85 -33.79 -6.67
CA SER A 608 4.60 -33.49 -5.45
C SER A 608 4.19 -32.14 -4.86
N ALA A 609 4.02 -31.11 -5.69
CA ALA A 609 3.60 -29.76 -5.28
C ALA A 609 2.18 -29.71 -4.70
N LEU A 610 1.28 -30.66 -5.03
CA LEU A 610 -0.02 -30.81 -4.35
C LEU A 610 0.10 -31.12 -2.84
N ARG A 611 1.30 -31.45 -2.35
CA ARG A 611 1.60 -31.70 -0.94
C ARG A 611 2.51 -30.62 -0.34
N ASP A 612 2.71 -29.51 -1.05
CA ASP A 612 3.53 -28.42 -0.54
C ASP A 612 2.95 -27.87 0.77
N SER A 613 3.82 -27.36 1.64
CA SER A 613 3.41 -26.71 2.88
C SER A 613 2.63 -25.43 2.61
N ASP A 614 2.97 -24.72 1.54
CA ASP A 614 2.33 -23.48 1.15
C ASP A 614 1.03 -23.71 0.37
N GLU A 615 -0.02 -22.95 0.70
CA GLU A 615 -1.34 -23.12 0.09
C GLU A 615 -1.43 -22.62 -1.34
N TYR A 616 -0.72 -21.54 -1.69
CA TYR A 616 -0.69 -21.02 -3.05
C TYR A 616 0.03 -21.99 -3.99
N VAL A 617 1.11 -22.63 -3.52
CA VAL A 617 1.79 -23.68 -4.30
C VAL A 617 0.85 -24.85 -4.59
N ARG A 618 0.08 -25.32 -3.59
CA ARG A 618 -0.88 -26.40 -3.77
C ARG A 618 -1.96 -26.04 -4.79
N SER A 619 -2.60 -24.87 -4.62
CA SER A 619 -3.68 -24.43 -5.51
C SER A 619 -3.21 -24.25 -6.96
N ASN A 620 -2.07 -23.57 -7.16
CA ASN A 620 -1.49 -23.42 -8.50
C ASN A 620 -1.07 -24.77 -9.12
N ALA A 621 -0.70 -25.77 -8.31
CA ALA A 621 -0.39 -27.11 -8.84
C ALA A 621 -1.65 -27.86 -9.32
N TYR A 622 -2.80 -27.71 -8.64
CA TYR A 622 -4.08 -28.23 -9.14
C TYR A 622 -4.48 -27.52 -10.43
N GLU A 623 -4.42 -26.19 -10.45
CA GLU A 623 -4.75 -25.39 -11.62
C GLU A 623 -3.85 -25.78 -12.82
N ALA A 624 -2.54 -25.92 -12.61
CA ALA A 624 -1.60 -26.30 -13.66
C ALA A 624 -1.90 -27.68 -14.25
N LEU A 625 -2.25 -28.67 -13.43
CA LEU A 625 -2.67 -30.00 -13.89
C LEU A 625 -3.96 -29.94 -14.72
N GLY A 626 -4.90 -29.06 -14.35
CA GLY A 626 -6.12 -28.84 -15.11
C GLY A 626 -5.87 -28.12 -16.46
N GLN A 627 -5.07 -27.05 -16.47
CA GLN A 627 -4.70 -26.29 -17.67
C GLN A 627 -3.92 -27.12 -18.70
N MET A 628 -3.25 -28.20 -18.27
CA MET A 628 -2.62 -29.19 -19.15
C MET A 628 -3.62 -30.14 -19.84
N GLY A 629 -4.90 -30.04 -19.51
CA GLY A 629 -6.00 -30.73 -20.18
C GLY A 629 -5.88 -32.25 -20.16
N GLU A 630 -6.38 -32.89 -21.22
CA GLU A 630 -6.42 -34.35 -21.32
C GLU A 630 -5.02 -35.01 -21.28
N ASN A 631 -3.95 -34.27 -21.62
CA ASN A 631 -2.59 -34.80 -21.58
C ASN A 631 -2.10 -35.05 -20.15
N ALA A 632 -2.63 -34.32 -19.16
CA ALA A 632 -2.33 -34.56 -17.75
C ALA A 632 -3.13 -35.71 -17.12
N ALA A 633 -4.14 -36.26 -17.81
CA ALA A 633 -4.99 -37.37 -17.38
C ALA A 633 -4.25 -38.73 -17.36
N THR A 634 -3.16 -38.81 -16.60
CA THR A 634 -2.40 -40.04 -16.32
C THR A 634 -2.99 -40.75 -15.12
N SER A 635 -2.79 -42.07 -15.02
CA SER A 635 -3.28 -42.86 -13.88
C SER A 635 -2.73 -42.35 -12.53
N VAL A 636 -1.49 -41.85 -12.51
CA VAL A 636 -0.86 -41.31 -11.30
C VAL A 636 -1.52 -39.99 -10.87
N ALA A 637 -1.77 -39.07 -11.81
CA ALA A 637 -2.46 -37.82 -11.55
C ALA A 637 -3.90 -38.06 -11.09
N ILE A 638 -4.64 -38.89 -11.83
CA ILE A 638 -6.02 -39.25 -11.52
C ILE A 638 -6.14 -39.83 -10.11
N ASN A 639 -5.31 -40.81 -9.74
CA ASN A 639 -5.35 -41.41 -8.40
C ASN A 639 -5.07 -40.40 -7.29
N ARG A 640 -4.17 -39.45 -7.53
CA ARG A 640 -3.88 -38.38 -6.57
C ARG A 640 -5.04 -37.41 -6.42
N LEU A 641 -5.67 -36.99 -7.52
CA LEU A 641 -6.82 -36.10 -7.52
C LEU A 641 -8.06 -36.76 -6.89
N ILE A 642 -8.31 -38.05 -7.15
CA ILE A 642 -9.38 -38.82 -6.47
C ILE A 642 -9.18 -38.78 -4.95
N SER A 643 -7.94 -38.95 -4.46
CA SER A 643 -7.66 -38.86 -3.03
C SER A 643 -7.95 -37.46 -2.47
N ALA A 644 -7.73 -36.41 -3.26
CA ALA A 644 -7.96 -35.02 -2.87
C ALA A 644 -9.45 -34.64 -2.84
N LEU A 645 -10.32 -35.34 -3.59
CA LEU A 645 -11.78 -35.16 -3.49
C LEU A 645 -12.33 -35.48 -2.08
N GLY A 646 -11.60 -36.25 -1.27
CA GLY A 646 -11.96 -36.58 0.11
C GLY A 646 -11.17 -35.78 1.16
N ASP A 647 -10.45 -34.72 0.78
CA ASP A 647 -9.66 -33.94 1.72
C ASP A 647 -10.54 -33.19 2.73
N SER A 648 -10.04 -32.99 3.94
CA SER A 648 -10.70 -32.18 4.97
C SER A 648 -10.93 -30.72 4.56
N ASN A 649 -10.05 -30.16 3.73
CA ASN A 649 -10.13 -28.77 3.27
C ASN A 649 -11.00 -28.65 2.00
N ASP A 650 -12.04 -27.82 2.07
CA ASP A 650 -12.99 -27.55 0.97
C ASP A 650 -12.31 -26.96 -0.27
N SER A 651 -11.32 -26.08 -0.11
CA SER A 651 -10.59 -25.49 -1.23
C SER A 651 -9.80 -26.55 -2.00
N VAL A 652 -9.20 -27.53 -1.30
CA VAL A 652 -8.50 -28.66 -1.93
C VAL A 652 -9.46 -29.57 -2.69
N ARG A 653 -10.66 -29.83 -2.13
CA ARG A 653 -11.69 -30.61 -2.81
C ARG A 653 -12.22 -29.91 -4.06
N TRP A 654 -12.41 -28.59 -3.97
CA TRP A 654 -12.82 -27.74 -5.09
C TRP A 654 -11.79 -27.75 -6.21
N ASP A 655 -10.52 -27.48 -5.89
CA ASP A 655 -9.39 -27.50 -6.83
C ASP A 655 -9.27 -28.86 -7.53
N ALA A 656 -9.44 -29.96 -6.79
CA ALA A 656 -9.41 -31.31 -7.35
C ALA A 656 -10.56 -31.58 -8.32
N CYS A 657 -11.78 -31.08 -8.03
CA CYS A 657 -12.91 -31.19 -8.95
C CYS A 657 -12.62 -30.44 -10.25
N GLN A 658 -12.13 -29.20 -10.15
CA GLN A 658 -11.82 -28.39 -11.33
C GLN A 658 -10.73 -29.02 -12.19
N ALA A 659 -9.63 -29.48 -11.58
CA ALA A 659 -8.56 -30.14 -12.31
C ALA A 659 -9.05 -31.41 -13.03
N LEU A 660 -9.85 -32.26 -12.37
CA LEU A 660 -10.43 -33.46 -12.98
C LEU A 660 -11.40 -33.13 -14.13
N GLY A 661 -12.19 -32.07 -13.98
CA GLY A 661 -13.07 -31.58 -15.04
C GLY A 661 -12.30 -31.13 -16.28
N GLN A 662 -11.26 -30.32 -16.08
CA GLN A 662 -10.45 -29.77 -17.17
C GLN A 662 -9.62 -30.85 -17.89
N MET A 663 -9.28 -31.95 -17.20
CA MET A 663 -8.72 -33.16 -17.83
C MET A 663 -9.71 -33.90 -18.75
N GLY A 664 -10.98 -33.48 -18.76
CA GLY A 664 -11.98 -33.85 -19.76
C GLY A 664 -12.31 -35.33 -19.80
N GLU A 665 -12.71 -35.78 -21.00
CA GLU A 665 -13.18 -37.14 -21.25
C GLU A 665 -12.15 -38.22 -20.90
N LYS A 666 -10.86 -37.92 -21.00
CA LYS A 666 -9.79 -38.88 -20.70
C LYS A 666 -9.65 -39.20 -19.21
N ALA A 667 -10.11 -38.29 -18.33
CA ALA A 667 -10.16 -38.54 -16.89
C ALA A 667 -11.43 -39.28 -16.43
N ALA A 668 -12.41 -39.51 -17.30
CA ALA A 668 -13.72 -40.08 -16.97
C ALA A 668 -13.68 -41.61 -16.66
N THR A 669 -12.88 -42.03 -15.67
CA THR A 669 -12.89 -43.41 -15.15
C THR A 669 -14.03 -43.61 -14.15
N ASN A 670 -14.39 -44.87 -13.89
CA ASN A 670 -15.46 -45.17 -12.93
C ASN A 670 -15.14 -44.66 -11.51
N GLU A 671 -13.87 -44.71 -11.10
CA GLU A 671 -13.42 -44.22 -9.80
C GLU A 671 -13.53 -42.69 -9.70
N VAL A 672 -13.14 -41.96 -10.75
CA VAL A 672 -13.29 -40.50 -10.82
C VAL A 672 -14.76 -40.10 -10.78
N ILE A 673 -15.60 -40.74 -11.61
CA ILE A 673 -17.04 -40.50 -11.64
C ILE A 673 -17.67 -40.77 -10.27
N THR A 674 -17.28 -41.85 -9.59
CA THR A 674 -17.78 -42.18 -8.26
C THR A 674 -17.36 -41.12 -7.22
N GLY A 675 -16.09 -40.69 -7.25
CA GLY A 675 -15.60 -39.62 -6.37
C GLY A 675 -16.34 -38.30 -6.58
N LEU A 676 -16.53 -37.87 -7.83
CA LEU A 676 -17.28 -36.65 -8.16
C LEU A 676 -18.76 -36.76 -7.76
N ILE A 677 -19.39 -37.93 -7.94
CA ILE A 677 -20.75 -38.20 -7.46
C ILE A 677 -20.88 -38.03 -5.94
N SER A 678 -19.87 -38.42 -5.17
CA SER A 678 -19.81 -38.14 -3.74
C SER A 678 -19.69 -36.64 -3.45
N ALA A 679 -18.86 -35.92 -4.21
CA ALA A 679 -18.68 -34.48 -4.08
C ALA A 679 -19.93 -33.65 -4.45
N LEU A 680 -20.88 -34.20 -5.21
CA LEU A 680 -22.20 -33.55 -5.41
C LEU A 680 -22.99 -33.37 -4.09
N GLY A 681 -22.68 -34.19 -3.07
CA GLY A 681 -23.25 -34.08 -1.73
C GLY A 681 -22.35 -33.37 -0.72
N ASP A 682 -21.31 -32.68 -1.16
CA ASP A 682 -20.38 -31.98 -0.27
C ASP A 682 -21.08 -30.92 0.58
N SER A 683 -20.56 -30.65 1.79
CA SER A 683 -21.07 -29.58 2.64
C SER A 683 -20.88 -28.19 2.03
N ASP A 684 -19.77 -27.99 1.31
CA ASP A 684 -19.45 -26.72 0.68
C ASP A 684 -20.13 -26.56 -0.68
N GLU A 685 -20.67 -25.37 -0.96
CA GLU A 685 -21.44 -25.11 -2.18
C GLU A 685 -20.59 -24.96 -3.44
N TYR A 686 -19.37 -24.44 -3.31
CA TYR A 686 -18.45 -24.30 -4.43
C TYR A 686 -17.95 -25.67 -4.86
N VAL A 687 -17.62 -26.56 -3.91
CA VAL A 687 -17.23 -27.95 -4.20
C VAL A 687 -18.35 -28.68 -4.96
N ARG A 688 -19.60 -28.55 -4.50
CA ARG A 688 -20.75 -29.13 -5.23
C ARG A 688 -20.85 -28.59 -6.66
N SER A 689 -20.73 -27.27 -6.84
CA SER A 689 -20.77 -26.63 -8.15
C SER A 689 -19.66 -27.15 -9.08
N ALA A 690 -18.42 -27.23 -8.58
CA ALA A 690 -17.29 -27.73 -9.34
C ALA A 690 -17.46 -29.21 -9.73
N ALA A 691 -18.07 -30.02 -8.86
CA ALA A 691 -18.36 -31.42 -9.17
C ALA A 691 -19.41 -31.58 -10.29
N TYR A 692 -20.47 -30.74 -10.33
CA TYR A 692 -21.39 -30.70 -11.47
C TYR A 692 -20.68 -30.31 -12.77
N GLU A 693 -19.86 -29.26 -12.70
CA GLU A 693 -19.12 -28.78 -13.84
C GLU A 693 -18.15 -29.85 -14.37
N ALA A 694 -17.40 -30.50 -13.49
CA ALA A 694 -16.44 -31.54 -13.84
C ALA A 694 -17.10 -32.76 -14.50
N LEU A 695 -18.22 -33.24 -13.95
CA LEU A 695 -19.00 -34.32 -14.58
C LEU A 695 -19.51 -33.92 -15.98
N GLY A 696 -19.91 -32.66 -16.14
CA GLY A 696 -20.31 -32.13 -17.45
C GLY A 696 -19.13 -32.03 -18.44
N GLN A 697 -17.96 -31.55 -17.99
CA GLN A 697 -16.76 -31.44 -18.83
C GLN A 697 -16.21 -32.82 -19.27
N MET A 698 -16.51 -33.88 -18.52
CA MET A 698 -16.23 -35.28 -18.90
C MET A 698 -17.17 -35.84 -19.98
N GLY A 699 -18.18 -35.08 -20.41
CA GLY A 699 -19.02 -35.40 -21.57
C GLY A 699 -19.73 -36.76 -21.50
N GLU A 700 -19.95 -37.39 -22.66
CA GLU A 700 -20.75 -38.62 -22.77
C GLU A 700 -20.12 -39.83 -22.02
N LYS A 701 -18.81 -39.80 -21.76
CA LYS A 701 -18.16 -40.87 -20.97
C LYS A 701 -18.64 -40.88 -19.52
N ALA A 702 -18.95 -39.73 -18.96
CA ALA A 702 -19.53 -39.63 -17.61
C ALA A 702 -21.03 -39.98 -17.55
N ALA A 703 -21.71 -40.14 -18.69
CA ALA A 703 -23.12 -40.53 -18.80
C ALA A 703 -23.36 -42.02 -18.47
N THR A 704 -22.96 -42.44 -17.26
CA THR A 704 -23.24 -43.78 -16.72
C THR A 704 -24.61 -43.80 -16.06
N SER A 705 -25.20 -44.99 -15.91
CA SER A 705 -26.49 -45.15 -15.21
C SER A 705 -26.45 -44.62 -13.77
N VAL A 706 -25.31 -44.77 -13.08
CA VAL A 706 -25.11 -44.27 -11.72
C VAL A 706 -25.10 -42.74 -11.70
N THR A 707 -24.36 -42.10 -12.61
CA THR A 707 -24.31 -40.63 -12.75
C THR A 707 -25.70 -40.08 -13.07
N ILE A 708 -26.38 -40.67 -14.05
CA ILE A 708 -27.72 -40.25 -14.49
C ILE A 708 -28.71 -40.34 -13.33
N ASN A 709 -28.75 -41.46 -12.60
CA ASN A 709 -29.66 -41.63 -11.47
C ASN A 709 -29.38 -40.61 -10.35
N ARG A 710 -28.10 -40.33 -10.06
CA ARG A 710 -27.75 -39.32 -9.07
C ARG A 710 -28.19 -37.93 -9.51
N LEU A 711 -27.90 -37.53 -10.75
CA LEU A 711 -28.28 -36.22 -11.27
C LEU A 711 -29.80 -36.05 -11.30
N ILE A 712 -30.58 -37.06 -11.70
CA ILE A 712 -32.05 -37.06 -11.62
C ILE A 712 -32.52 -36.78 -10.19
N SER A 713 -31.98 -37.47 -9.19
CA SER A 713 -32.35 -37.24 -7.79
C SER A 713 -32.06 -35.80 -7.35
N THR A 714 -31.05 -35.18 -7.94
CA THR A 714 -30.58 -33.84 -7.57
C THR A 714 -31.35 -32.72 -8.28
N LEU A 715 -31.96 -33.00 -9.44
CA LEU A 715 -32.89 -32.07 -10.10
C LEU A 715 -34.11 -31.74 -9.22
N GLY A 716 -34.42 -32.59 -8.24
CA GLY A 716 -35.48 -32.37 -7.24
C GLY A 716 -35.00 -31.75 -5.92
N ASP A 717 -33.74 -31.29 -5.81
CA ASP A 717 -33.19 -30.77 -4.56
C ASP A 717 -33.87 -29.46 -4.11
N SER A 718 -33.93 -29.24 -2.80
CA SER A 718 -34.49 -28.00 -2.22
C SER A 718 -33.70 -26.74 -2.58
N ASN A 719 -32.40 -26.85 -2.86
CA ASN A 719 -31.52 -25.74 -3.18
C ASN A 719 -31.49 -25.45 -4.68
N ASP A 720 -31.86 -24.23 -5.05
CA ASP A 720 -31.94 -23.74 -6.42
C ASP A 720 -30.59 -23.88 -7.16
N SER A 721 -29.48 -23.61 -6.47
CA SER A 721 -28.13 -23.70 -7.05
C SER A 721 -27.73 -25.10 -7.46
N VAL A 722 -28.11 -26.07 -6.62
CA VAL A 722 -27.86 -27.49 -6.83
C VAL A 722 -28.68 -28.01 -8.01
N ARG A 723 -29.93 -27.54 -8.16
CA ARG A 723 -30.81 -27.94 -9.27
C ARG A 723 -30.31 -27.44 -10.63
N TRP A 724 -29.95 -26.16 -10.76
CA TRP A 724 -29.49 -25.65 -12.06
C TRP A 724 -28.11 -26.20 -12.43
N GLY A 725 -27.22 -26.47 -11.44
CA GLY A 725 -25.96 -27.17 -11.67
C GLY A 725 -26.17 -28.60 -12.19
N ALA A 726 -27.14 -29.33 -11.61
CA ALA A 726 -27.53 -30.64 -12.11
C ALA A 726 -28.10 -30.59 -13.54
N CYS A 727 -28.94 -29.59 -13.86
CA CYS A 727 -29.45 -29.39 -15.23
C CYS A 727 -28.28 -29.17 -16.21
N GLU A 728 -27.33 -28.32 -15.84
CA GLU A 728 -26.18 -28.02 -16.69
C GLU A 728 -25.29 -29.24 -16.92
N ALA A 729 -24.97 -30.00 -15.87
CA ALA A 729 -24.19 -31.22 -15.97
C ALA A 729 -24.88 -32.23 -16.89
N VAL A 730 -26.18 -32.50 -16.67
CA VAL A 730 -26.99 -33.39 -17.50
C VAL A 730 -27.00 -32.96 -18.97
N GLY A 731 -27.12 -31.66 -19.24
CA GLY A 731 -27.04 -31.14 -20.61
C GLY A 731 -25.67 -31.31 -21.26
N LYS A 732 -24.58 -31.16 -20.50
CA LYS A 732 -23.20 -31.36 -20.97
C LYS A 732 -22.84 -32.83 -21.18
N LEU A 733 -23.53 -33.77 -20.51
CA LEU A 733 -23.41 -35.21 -20.76
C LEU A 733 -23.95 -35.64 -22.15
N GLY A 734 -24.60 -34.73 -22.88
CA GLY A 734 -24.99 -34.91 -24.27
C GLY A 734 -26.10 -35.93 -24.51
N GLU A 735 -26.18 -36.44 -25.73
CA GLU A 735 -27.26 -37.34 -26.18
C GLU A 735 -27.34 -38.64 -25.38
N LYS A 736 -26.22 -39.13 -24.86
CA LYS A 736 -26.17 -40.37 -24.08
C LYS A 736 -26.90 -40.26 -22.74
N ALA A 737 -27.10 -39.05 -22.22
CA ALA A 737 -27.91 -38.80 -21.03
C ALA A 737 -29.41 -38.65 -21.34
N ALA A 738 -29.83 -38.62 -22.61
CA ALA A 738 -31.23 -38.43 -23.02
C ALA A 738 -32.10 -39.69 -22.83
N THR A 739 -32.19 -40.18 -21.60
CA THR A 739 -33.13 -41.25 -21.23
C THR A 739 -34.52 -40.66 -20.94
N PRO A 740 -35.60 -41.45 -21.07
CA PRO A 740 -36.95 -40.96 -20.76
C PRO A 740 -37.06 -40.37 -19.33
N GLN A 741 -36.41 -40.99 -18.34
CA GLN A 741 -36.44 -40.47 -16.96
C GLN A 741 -35.74 -39.12 -16.80
N VAL A 742 -34.66 -38.88 -17.56
CA VAL A 742 -33.97 -37.59 -17.55
C VAL A 742 -34.81 -36.51 -18.21
N ILE A 743 -35.41 -36.83 -19.36
CA ILE A 743 -36.29 -35.90 -20.09
C ILE A 743 -37.48 -35.51 -19.21
N ASP A 744 -38.13 -36.48 -18.55
CA ASP A 744 -39.24 -36.21 -17.62
C ASP A 744 -38.81 -35.32 -16.44
N ALA A 745 -37.62 -35.57 -15.87
CA ALA A 745 -37.09 -34.75 -14.78
C ALA A 745 -36.76 -33.32 -15.24
N LEU A 746 -36.21 -33.14 -16.45
CA LEU A 746 -35.95 -31.82 -17.05
C LEU A 746 -37.26 -31.08 -17.37
N ILE A 747 -38.29 -31.77 -17.85
CA ILE A 747 -39.64 -31.21 -18.03
C ILE A 747 -40.20 -30.71 -16.69
N GLY A 748 -39.99 -31.45 -15.60
CA GLY A 748 -40.32 -30.97 -14.25
C GLY A 748 -39.54 -29.71 -13.87
N ALA A 749 -38.24 -29.65 -14.18
CA ALA A 749 -37.38 -28.50 -13.91
C ALA A 749 -37.77 -27.24 -14.72
N LEU A 750 -38.36 -27.41 -15.91
CA LEU A 750 -38.95 -26.30 -16.69
C LEU A 750 -40.09 -25.58 -15.95
N GLN A 751 -40.75 -26.24 -14.99
CA GLN A 751 -41.81 -25.66 -14.17
C GLN A 751 -41.30 -25.12 -12.82
N ASN A 752 -39.97 -25.11 -12.61
CA ASN A 752 -39.38 -24.66 -11.35
C ASN A 752 -39.56 -23.15 -11.15
N ARG A 753 -39.64 -22.69 -9.89
CA ARG A 753 -39.75 -21.25 -9.56
C ARG A 753 -38.49 -20.47 -9.92
N ASP A 754 -37.32 -21.08 -9.77
CA ASP A 754 -36.04 -20.45 -10.08
C ASP A 754 -35.84 -20.30 -11.59
N VAL A 755 -35.46 -19.08 -12.01
CA VAL A 755 -35.29 -18.71 -13.41
C VAL A 755 -34.09 -19.43 -14.03
N LYS A 756 -32.98 -19.53 -13.29
CA LYS A 756 -31.74 -20.14 -13.79
C LYS A 756 -31.94 -21.64 -14.02
N THR A 757 -32.63 -22.32 -13.12
CA THR A 757 -33.00 -23.73 -13.26
C THR A 757 -33.81 -23.97 -14.53
N ARG A 758 -34.83 -23.14 -14.81
CA ARG A 758 -35.60 -23.25 -16.06
C ARG A 758 -34.74 -23.03 -17.29
N GLN A 759 -33.88 -22.01 -17.27
CA GLN A 759 -32.98 -21.73 -18.38
C GLN A 759 -32.03 -22.91 -18.65
N LYS A 760 -31.37 -23.44 -17.62
CA LYS A 760 -30.45 -24.57 -17.75
C LYS A 760 -31.14 -25.85 -18.16
N ALA A 761 -32.39 -26.06 -17.75
CA ALA A 761 -33.21 -27.17 -18.25
C ALA A 761 -33.50 -27.04 -19.77
N CYS A 762 -33.81 -25.84 -20.27
CA CYS A 762 -33.94 -25.60 -21.72
C CYS A 762 -32.62 -25.87 -22.45
N GLU A 763 -31.50 -25.33 -21.96
CA GLU A 763 -30.17 -25.56 -22.54
C GLU A 763 -29.78 -27.04 -22.55
N ALA A 764 -30.17 -27.79 -21.51
CA ALA A 764 -29.91 -29.23 -21.43
C ALA A 764 -30.72 -30.03 -22.45
N LEU A 765 -32.03 -29.75 -22.56
CA LEU A 765 -32.88 -30.36 -23.58
C LEU A 765 -32.40 -30.04 -25.00
N LEU A 766 -31.95 -28.80 -25.24
CA LEU A 766 -31.34 -28.39 -26.51
C LEU A 766 -30.13 -29.27 -26.87
N ARG A 767 -29.22 -29.48 -25.93
CA ARG A 767 -27.98 -30.25 -26.14
C ARG A 767 -28.20 -31.76 -26.32
N MET A 768 -29.36 -32.27 -25.91
CA MET A 768 -29.75 -33.67 -26.12
C MET A 768 -30.29 -33.95 -27.53
N GLY A 769 -30.55 -32.91 -28.33
CA GLY A 769 -30.96 -33.02 -29.73
C GLY A 769 -32.24 -33.84 -29.94
N GLU A 770 -32.31 -34.56 -31.07
CA GLU A 770 -33.48 -35.35 -31.50
C GLU A 770 -33.96 -36.39 -30.46
N LYS A 771 -33.09 -36.85 -29.54
CA LYS A 771 -33.51 -37.81 -28.50
C LYS A 771 -34.41 -37.19 -27.45
N ALA A 772 -34.38 -35.86 -27.29
CA ALA A 772 -35.32 -35.12 -26.45
C ALA A 772 -36.65 -34.79 -27.17
N ALA A 773 -36.80 -35.16 -28.46
CA ALA A 773 -37.98 -34.92 -29.30
C ALA A 773 -39.21 -35.76 -28.88
N THR A 774 -39.85 -35.42 -27.77
CA THR A 774 -41.12 -36.03 -27.37
C THR A 774 -42.26 -35.00 -27.36
N ASP A 775 -43.48 -35.44 -27.66
CA ASP A 775 -44.68 -34.57 -27.62
C ASP A 775 -44.84 -33.88 -26.26
N TYR A 776 -44.47 -34.56 -25.17
CA TYR A 776 -44.45 -34.01 -23.82
C TYR A 776 -43.41 -32.89 -23.64
N THR A 777 -42.22 -33.04 -24.23
CA THR A 777 -41.16 -32.02 -24.21
C THR A 777 -41.59 -30.78 -24.98
N ILE A 778 -42.18 -30.98 -26.17
CA ILE A 778 -42.72 -29.91 -27.01
C ILE A 778 -43.80 -29.13 -26.24
N ASN A 779 -44.79 -29.81 -25.66
CA ASN A 779 -45.86 -29.18 -24.88
C ASN A 779 -45.33 -28.41 -23.65
N ALA A 780 -44.33 -28.97 -22.96
CA ALA A 780 -43.71 -28.31 -21.81
C ALA A 780 -42.93 -27.04 -22.21
N LEU A 781 -42.23 -27.06 -23.34
CA LEU A 781 -41.53 -25.90 -23.89
C LEU A 781 -42.51 -24.80 -24.33
N VAL A 782 -43.63 -25.17 -24.97
CA VAL A 782 -44.71 -24.24 -25.33
C VAL A 782 -45.25 -23.54 -24.08
N ALA A 783 -45.48 -24.26 -22.98
CA ALA A 783 -45.92 -23.66 -21.72
C ALA A 783 -44.89 -22.68 -21.11
N VAL A 784 -43.59 -22.94 -21.28
CA VAL A 784 -42.50 -22.05 -20.83
C VAL A 784 -42.38 -20.80 -21.69
N LEU A 785 -42.60 -20.92 -23.01
CA LEU A 785 -42.62 -19.78 -23.94
C LEU A 785 -43.70 -18.75 -23.59
N MET A 786 -44.80 -19.18 -22.97
CA MET A 786 -45.88 -18.30 -22.50
C MET A 786 -45.56 -17.54 -21.20
N ASN A 787 -44.41 -17.80 -20.57
CA ASN A 787 -44.04 -17.24 -19.28
C ASN A 787 -43.16 -15.97 -19.45
N ARG A 788 -43.31 -14.97 -18.56
CA ARG A 788 -42.84 -13.58 -18.74
C ARG A 788 -41.32 -13.34 -18.70
N ASN A 789 -40.46 -14.36 -18.82
CA ASN A 789 -38.99 -14.19 -18.68
C ASN A 789 -38.24 -14.34 -20.00
N ARG A 790 -37.78 -13.20 -20.53
CA ARG A 790 -37.08 -13.04 -21.82
C ARG A 790 -35.91 -14.02 -22.06
N HIS A 791 -35.09 -14.32 -21.04
CA HIS A 791 -33.93 -15.21 -21.19
C HIS A 791 -34.32 -16.69 -21.31
N VAL A 792 -35.34 -17.09 -20.55
CA VAL A 792 -35.88 -18.46 -20.59
C VAL A 792 -36.62 -18.68 -21.91
N SER A 793 -37.41 -17.71 -22.37
CA SER A 793 -38.10 -17.77 -23.66
C SER A 793 -37.13 -17.88 -24.84
N ARG A 794 -36.05 -17.08 -24.85
CA ARG A 794 -35.01 -17.16 -25.89
C ARG A 794 -34.33 -18.54 -25.93
N SER A 795 -34.00 -19.11 -24.78
CA SER A 795 -33.37 -20.43 -24.69
C SER A 795 -34.34 -21.54 -25.11
N ALA A 796 -35.63 -21.42 -24.76
CA ALA A 796 -36.68 -22.35 -25.16
C ALA A 796 -36.97 -22.30 -26.68
N CYS A 797 -36.92 -21.13 -27.33
CA CYS A 797 -37.12 -20.99 -28.77
C CYS A 797 -36.06 -21.70 -29.62
N GLN A 798 -34.85 -21.91 -29.09
CA GLN A 798 -33.77 -22.57 -29.82
C GLN A 798 -33.92 -24.11 -29.83
N VAL A 799 -34.68 -24.65 -28.87
CA VAL A 799 -34.82 -26.10 -28.65
C VAL A 799 -35.53 -26.80 -29.82
N PRO A 800 -36.65 -26.29 -30.39
CA PRO A 800 -37.33 -26.89 -31.53
C PRO A 800 -36.46 -27.09 -32.78
N GLY A 801 -35.61 -26.12 -33.14
CA GLY A 801 -34.75 -26.19 -34.33
C GLY A 801 -33.63 -27.24 -34.23
N ALA A 802 -33.21 -27.61 -33.01
CA ALA A 802 -32.19 -28.65 -32.79
C ALA A 802 -32.78 -30.07 -32.64
N ILE A 803 -34.10 -30.19 -32.56
CA ILE A 803 -34.85 -31.42 -32.30
C ILE A 803 -35.34 -32.10 -33.62
N GLY A 804 -35.06 -31.50 -34.78
CA GLY A 804 -35.26 -32.08 -36.12
C GLY A 804 -36.72 -32.06 -36.62
N GLU A 805 -37.00 -32.70 -37.77
CA GLU A 805 -38.30 -32.74 -38.49
C GLU A 805 -39.52 -33.15 -37.62
N LYS A 806 -39.31 -33.73 -36.43
CA LYS A 806 -40.39 -34.03 -35.46
C LYS A 806 -40.94 -32.80 -34.73
N ALA A 807 -40.17 -31.72 -34.63
CA ALA A 807 -40.67 -30.43 -34.13
C ALA A 807 -41.42 -29.65 -35.23
N ASP A 808 -41.24 -30.03 -36.49
CA ASP A 808 -41.88 -29.47 -37.68
C ASP A 808 -43.30 -30.04 -37.90
N THR A 809 -44.00 -30.33 -36.79
CA THR A 809 -45.39 -30.76 -36.84
C THR A 809 -46.27 -29.53 -36.86
N ASP A 810 -47.29 -29.53 -37.72
CA ASP A 810 -48.40 -28.56 -37.70
C ASP A 810 -48.86 -28.27 -36.27
N GLU A 811 -48.80 -29.26 -35.38
CA GLU A 811 -49.21 -29.20 -34.00
C GLU A 811 -48.42 -28.18 -33.16
N MET A 812 -47.10 -28.02 -33.36
CA MET A 812 -46.32 -27.01 -32.65
C MET A 812 -46.66 -25.59 -33.14
N MET A 813 -46.79 -25.41 -34.46
CA MET A 813 -47.28 -24.16 -35.05
C MET A 813 -48.72 -23.85 -34.61
N THR A 814 -49.63 -24.83 -34.63
CA THR A 814 -51.06 -24.71 -34.28
C THR A 814 -51.29 -24.47 -32.77
N GLN A 815 -50.36 -24.89 -31.90
CA GLN A 815 -50.43 -24.61 -30.46
C GLN A 815 -49.72 -23.32 -30.04
N VAL A 816 -48.70 -22.87 -30.79
CA VAL A 816 -47.98 -21.61 -30.55
C VAL A 816 -48.72 -20.39 -31.15
N LEU A 817 -49.35 -20.55 -32.32
CA LEU A 817 -50.03 -19.45 -33.05
C LEU A 817 -51.24 -18.83 -32.33
N PRO A 818 -52.14 -19.59 -31.66
CA PRO A 818 -53.27 -19.01 -30.92
C PRO A 818 -52.85 -18.15 -29.73
N VAL A 819 -51.64 -18.39 -29.23
CA VAL A 819 -51.07 -17.78 -28.03
C VAL A 819 -50.32 -16.49 -28.36
N LEU A 820 -49.80 -16.37 -29.58
CA LEU A 820 -49.26 -15.14 -30.16
C LEU A 820 -50.37 -14.17 -30.62
N ASN A 821 -51.65 -14.53 -30.45
CA ASN A 821 -52.82 -13.80 -30.92
C ASN A 821 -52.81 -13.56 -32.46
N VAL A 822 -52.26 -14.51 -33.21
CA VAL A 822 -52.35 -14.55 -34.68
C VAL A 822 -53.58 -15.39 -35.04
N GLN A 823 -54.47 -14.85 -35.88
CA GLN A 823 -55.72 -15.53 -36.23
C GLN A 823 -55.42 -16.77 -37.11
N PRO A 824 -56.16 -17.89 -36.94
CA PRO A 824 -55.99 -19.10 -37.76
C PRO A 824 -56.10 -18.84 -39.27
N ASP A 825 -56.87 -17.83 -39.67
CA ASP A 825 -57.08 -17.45 -41.08
C ASP A 825 -55.81 -16.92 -41.78
N ASP A 826 -54.80 -16.48 -41.02
CA ASP A 826 -53.50 -16.04 -41.58
C ASP A 826 -52.59 -17.24 -41.93
N ILE A 827 -52.84 -18.43 -41.37
CA ILE A 827 -52.06 -19.66 -41.59
C ILE A 827 -52.54 -20.40 -42.83
N VAL A 828 -53.84 -20.30 -43.14
CA VAL A 828 -54.46 -21.03 -44.27
C VAL A 828 -53.89 -20.59 -45.62
N LYS A 829 -53.22 -19.44 -45.72
CA LYS A 829 -52.51 -19.00 -46.92
C LYS A 829 -51.15 -19.67 -47.17
N PHE A 830 -50.56 -20.35 -46.19
CA PHE A 830 -49.25 -21.00 -46.38
C PHE A 830 -49.32 -22.46 -46.82
N ARG A 831 -50.52 -23.05 -46.86
CA ARG A 831 -50.72 -24.45 -47.25
C ARG A 831 -51.15 -24.71 -48.69
N LEU A 832 -51.39 -23.66 -49.47
CA LEU A 832 -51.69 -23.76 -50.90
C LEU A 832 -51.14 -22.52 -51.60
N ASN A 833 -50.07 -22.69 -52.38
CA ASN A 833 -50.00 -22.28 -53.78
C ASN A 833 -48.53 -22.26 -54.26
N GLU A 834 -48.11 -23.38 -54.85
CA GLU A 834 -47.56 -23.29 -56.20
C GLU A 834 -48.66 -22.65 -57.06
N ASP A 835 -48.32 -21.58 -57.77
CA ASP A 835 -49.14 -20.82 -58.71
C ASP A 835 -50.17 -19.78 -58.19
N ASP A 836 -49.86 -18.55 -58.60
CA ASP A 836 -50.75 -17.50 -59.11
C ASP A 836 -51.23 -16.35 -58.20
N GLN A 837 -51.32 -15.19 -58.84
CA GLN A 837 -51.41 -13.84 -58.31
C GLN A 837 -52.78 -13.45 -57.73
N ALA A 838 -52.76 -12.39 -56.91
CA ALA A 838 -53.78 -11.31 -56.77
C ALA A 838 -54.43 -11.10 -55.39
N THR A 839 -53.98 -10.04 -54.71
CA THR A 839 -54.73 -8.91 -54.07
C THR A 839 -55.96 -9.09 -53.15
N LYS A 840 -55.90 -8.31 -52.03
CA LYS A 840 -56.88 -7.35 -51.43
C LYS A 840 -57.67 -7.69 -50.15
N HIS A 841 -57.44 -6.84 -49.12
CA HIS A 841 -58.28 -6.26 -48.03
C HIS A 841 -59.21 -7.18 -47.19
N VAL A 842 -59.45 -7.00 -45.88
CA VAL A 842 -60.05 -5.86 -45.11
C VAL A 842 -59.83 -6.08 -43.55
N PRO A 843 -60.45 -5.35 -42.58
CA PRO A 843 -59.93 -4.23 -41.78
C PRO A 843 -59.67 -4.49 -40.26
N LEU A 844 -58.90 -3.55 -39.66
CA LEU A 844 -58.72 -3.32 -38.22
C LEU A 844 -60.03 -3.03 -37.46
N GLY A 845 -60.19 -3.64 -36.29
CA GLY A 845 -61.07 -3.12 -35.23
C GLY A 845 -61.29 -4.06 -34.04
N THR A 846 -60.68 -3.78 -32.89
CA THR A 846 -61.34 -3.49 -31.59
C THR A 846 -60.35 -3.51 -30.41
N ASN A 847 -60.64 -2.64 -29.44
CA ASN A 847 -59.86 -2.27 -28.26
C ASN A 847 -59.49 -3.43 -27.32
N LEU A 848 -58.19 -3.62 -27.03
CA LEU A 848 -57.68 -4.24 -25.80
C LEU A 848 -56.41 -3.50 -25.32
N THR A 849 -56.22 -3.46 -24.01
CA THR A 849 -55.40 -2.51 -23.23
C THR A 849 -53.87 -2.52 -23.50
N SER A 850 -53.27 -1.33 -23.39
CA SER A 850 -51.93 -0.92 -23.83
C SER A 850 -50.75 -1.38 -22.96
N GLY A 851 -50.72 -2.64 -22.53
CA GLY A 851 -49.60 -3.20 -21.74
C GLY A 851 -49.02 -4.49 -22.28
N ALA A 852 -49.64 -5.11 -23.29
CA ALA A 852 -49.33 -6.47 -23.73
C ALA A 852 -48.56 -6.55 -25.07
N TRP A 853 -48.39 -5.43 -25.79
CA TRP A 853 -47.92 -5.42 -27.20
C TRP A 853 -46.39 -5.37 -27.38
N LEU A 854 -45.62 -4.80 -26.46
CA LEU A 854 -44.15 -4.85 -26.57
C LEU A 854 -43.60 -6.26 -26.30
N ASP A 855 -44.24 -7.00 -25.39
CA ASP A 855 -43.80 -8.35 -25.00
C ASP A 855 -44.19 -9.43 -26.03
N THR A 856 -45.25 -9.20 -26.83
CA THR A 856 -45.67 -10.10 -27.91
C THR A 856 -44.88 -9.86 -29.21
N ALA A 857 -44.54 -8.62 -29.54
CA ALA A 857 -43.73 -8.31 -30.72
C ALA A 857 -42.31 -8.91 -30.62
N ASP A 858 -41.66 -8.80 -29.45
CA ASP A 858 -40.34 -9.40 -29.20
C ASP A 858 -40.41 -10.95 -29.24
N ALA A 859 -41.49 -11.55 -28.76
CA ALA A 859 -41.70 -13.01 -28.83
C ALA A 859 -41.89 -13.49 -30.27
N ILE A 860 -42.65 -12.74 -31.07
CA ILE A 860 -42.88 -13.00 -32.50
C ILE A 860 -41.59 -12.84 -33.31
N GLU A 861 -40.80 -11.78 -33.06
CA GLU A 861 -39.53 -11.52 -33.75
C GLU A 861 -38.49 -12.62 -33.50
N ASN A 862 -38.43 -13.17 -32.27
CA ASN A 862 -37.55 -14.29 -31.95
C ASN A 862 -38.02 -15.65 -32.54
N ILE A 863 -39.32 -15.83 -32.81
CA ILE A 863 -39.86 -17.04 -33.45
C ILE A 863 -39.69 -16.98 -34.98
N ILE A 864 -39.84 -15.81 -35.59
CA ILE A 864 -39.60 -15.60 -37.04
C ILE A 864 -38.15 -15.91 -37.43
N LEU A 865 -37.18 -15.60 -36.56
CA LEU A 865 -35.77 -15.94 -36.74
C LEU A 865 -35.46 -17.46 -36.62
N CYS A 866 -36.37 -18.27 -36.08
CA CYS A 866 -36.16 -19.69 -35.79
C CYS A 866 -36.61 -20.67 -36.88
N PHE A 867 -37.48 -20.25 -37.82
CA PHE A 867 -38.16 -21.16 -38.75
C PHE A 867 -37.88 -20.90 -40.24
N ASP A 868 -36.89 -20.07 -40.61
CA ASP A 868 -36.57 -19.73 -42.01
C ASP A 868 -37.80 -19.34 -42.85
N VAL A 869 -38.72 -18.59 -42.24
CA VAL A 869 -39.95 -18.13 -42.92
C VAL A 869 -39.62 -16.87 -43.73
N GLU A 870 -39.63 -16.97 -45.07
CA GLU A 870 -39.54 -15.80 -45.94
C GLU A 870 -40.74 -14.86 -45.71
N LEU A 871 -40.46 -13.64 -45.23
CA LEU A 871 -41.47 -12.60 -45.07
C LEU A 871 -41.85 -12.02 -46.46
N PRO A 872 -43.14 -11.84 -46.77
CA PRO A 872 -43.55 -11.13 -47.99
C PRO A 872 -43.04 -9.68 -47.95
N GLU A 873 -42.56 -9.15 -49.09
CA GLU A 873 -41.91 -7.83 -49.26
C GLU A 873 -42.73 -6.59 -48.79
N ASN A 874 -43.90 -6.73 -48.19
CA ASN A 874 -44.80 -5.63 -47.82
C ASN A 874 -45.24 -5.58 -46.34
N SER A 875 -44.54 -6.24 -45.40
CA SER A 875 -44.80 -6.05 -43.97
C SER A 875 -44.16 -4.76 -43.44
N THR A 876 -44.99 -3.77 -43.08
CA THR A 876 -44.55 -2.53 -42.41
C THR A 876 -44.32 -2.76 -40.91
N LEU A 877 -43.31 -3.54 -40.55
CA LEU A 877 -42.66 -3.53 -39.24
C LEU A 877 -41.22 -3.08 -39.46
N LEU A 878 -40.91 -1.90 -38.90
CA LEU A 878 -39.61 -1.21 -38.79
C LEU A 878 -38.49 -1.64 -39.77
N ARG A 879 -38.17 -0.70 -40.66
CA ARG A 879 -37.09 -0.75 -41.66
C ARG A 879 -35.77 -1.34 -41.14
N GLN A 880 -35.14 -2.09 -42.04
CA GLN A 880 -33.78 -2.65 -42.04
C GLN A 880 -32.62 -1.68 -41.71
N ASP A 881 -32.88 -0.40 -41.42
CA ASP A 881 -31.84 0.60 -41.17
C ASP A 881 -31.38 0.67 -39.70
N ASP A 882 -32.18 0.18 -38.73
CA ASP A 882 -31.78 0.14 -37.30
C ASP A 882 -31.01 -1.15 -36.91
N ILE A 883 -30.89 -2.13 -37.81
CA ILE A 883 -30.21 -3.42 -37.57
C ILE A 883 -28.70 -3.34 -37.91
N SER A 884 -28.25 -2.26 -38.56
CA SER A 884 -26.83 -2.04 -38.87
C SER A 884 -25.98 -1.56 -37.67
N GLY A 885 -26.62 -1.15 -36.57
CA GLY A 885 -25.95 -0.72 -35.32
C GLY A 885 -25.67 -1.84 -34.30
N TYR A 886 -26.31 -3.01 -34.45
CA TYR A 886 -26.27 -4.10 -33.46
C TYR A 886 -25.46 -5.33 -33.87
N ARG A 887 -25.02 -5.44 -35.14
CA ARG A 887 -24.13 -6.52 -35.63
C ARG A 887 -22.64 -6.32 -35.30
N SER A 888 -22.26 -5.32 -34.50
CA SER A 888 -20.85 -5.04 -34.14
C SER A 888 -20.50 -5.07 -32.65
N LYS A 889 -21.35 -5.67 -31.78
CA LYS A 889 -20.98 -5.94 -30.39
C LYS A 889 -21.26 -7.39 -29.99
N GLN A 890 -20.50 -8.31 -30.58
CA GLN A 890 -20.08 -9.50 -29.85
C GLN A 890 -19.07 -9.04 -28.78
N ALA A 891 -19.50 -8.97 -27.53
CA ALA A 891 -18.59 -8.91 -26.39
C ALA A 891 -18.35 -10.36 -25.89
N PRO A 892 -17.11 -10.71 -25.53
CA PRO A 892 -16.71 -12.07 -25.23
C PRO A 892 -17.22 -12.56 -23.86
N PHE A 893 -17.34 -13.88 -23.76
CA PHE A 893 -17.61 -14.63 -22.53
C PHE A 893 -16.86 -14.07 -21.31
N TYR A 894 -17.61 -13.83 -20.23
CA TYR A 894 -17.07 -13.47 -18.93
C TYR A 894 -16.44 -14.70 -18.26
N HIS A 895 -15.12 -14.64 -18.08
CA HIS A 895 -14.37 -15.39 -17.05
C HIS A 895 -14.68 -14.79 -15.67
N PRO A 896 -14.95 -15.60 -14.62
CA PRO A 896 -14.87 -15.12 -13.26
C PRO A 896 -13.46 -15.36 -12.68
N ASN A 897 -12.97 -14.32 -12.01
CA ASN A 897 -11.80 -14.23 -11.12
C ASN A 897 -10.40 -14.08 -11.74
N ASN A 898 -9.94 -12.83 -11.70
CA ASN A 898 -8.53 -12.45 -11.62
C ASN A 898 -8.47 -11.24 -10.66
N THR A 899 -8.10 -11.49 -9.41
CA THR A 899 -7.53 -10.52 -8.46
C THR A 899 -6.49 -11.25 -7.65
#